data_AF-A0A661QEE4-F1
#
_entry.id   AF-A0A661QEE4-F1
#
_cell.length_a   1.000
_cell.length_b   1.000
_cell.length_c   1.000
_cell.angle_alpha   90.00
_cell.angle_beta   90.00
_cell.angle_gamma   90.00
#
_symmetry.space_group_name_H-M   'P 1'
#
loop_
_entity.id
_entity.type
_entity.pdbx_description
1 polymer ?
#
loop_
_entity_poly.entity_id
_entity_poly.type
_entity_poly.pdbx_seq_one_letter_code
_entity_poly.pdbx_strand_id
1 'polypeptide(L)'
;MKKCLLDPNFSVLESIERDRSSWCFKKIKHHLSKKDEILKLFKLHLMTEVFLYGGRISRSIKNWITDHIDSRRFFPETRMELMASARWTVVPGILMKYQRQGTVRYFIAGAVPGVNPERLWPEWADPLMDNSFKASLMAATSASEKAYIGSNHLSLFCYPLTIQTRAVQFTGKSMGLSMFLGFKKVLCNEAGTDKLLATGGIDPQGNILKVSRIFHKIQIAKSKGFRIFLYPSSNQTLAEHSGMALLQVSNLEQARMFSELYAAHTENRLILFSEMLNCPERFVENCHAVSHTWILWAVDHKKTEKIADSVVSDPRLFKKLVHKFEEKLLTGDLVHSRAVSTVFPKEKILTAIPSAPLTVFKWFTLNLSLSNHRGDVASSVKWAQDASSLAEQVLKADMESVADFYNHRFILLHNRFEFIPDLSGRLKHLINILERVYEKHCEMGSPTFPAIGRLYGSLAQNYGFCGPEYLNFTQDYAQKARKALGEHTVPEYKNEWLRPFNYLTYAYLDAGRFDTAKNSLFNYLETPTFTELWPILPELSSWQHAIIARFLADTGPGANGQKYFQLGIEHTTHMKKGDHPWQLWCFNMGRIAISLDDPETAFQFFSQSLDICLSKTSESTLQVMALLPLSGLLSLHALKYGTVKKAKHAIQTAAR
;
A
#
# COMPACT_ATOMS: atom_id res chain seq x y z
N MET A 1 28.15 10.14 -32.32
CA MET A 1 28.42 11.23 -31.37
C MET A 1 27.26 12.22 -31.20
N LYS A 2 26.94 13.11 -32.16
CA LYS A 2 25.85 14.11 -31.98
C LYS A 2 24.51 13.52 -31.51
N LYS A 3 24.08 12.37 -32.05
CA LYS A 3 22.86 11.69 -31.60
C LYS A 3 22.94 11.22 -30.14
N CYS A 4 24.11 10.73 -29.71
CA CYS A 4 24.35 10.27 -28.34
C CYS A 4 24.36 11.44 -27.36
N LEU A 5 25.01 12.56 -27.70
CA LEU A 5 25.08 13.77 -26.85
C LEU A 5 23.75 14.52 -26.72
N LEU A 6 22.73 14.12 -27.46
CA LEU A 6 21.37 14.66 -27.32
C LEU A 6 20.49 13.74 -26.46
N ASP A 7 20.99 12.57 -26.04
CA ASP A 7 20.31 11.64 -25.16
C ASP A 7 20.93 11.73 -23.77
N PRO A 8 20.22 12.25 -22.76
CA PRO A 8 20.77 12.41 -21.42
C PRO A 8 21.05 11.08 -20.72
N ASN A 9 20.54 9.96 -21.22
CA ASN A 9 20.85 8.62 -20.68
C ASN A 9 22.18 8.07 -21.22
N PHE A 10 22.79 8.73 -22.21
CA PHE A 10 24.11 8.37 -22.68
C PHE A 10 25.17 8.89 -21.69
N SER A 11 25.66 8.01 -20.83
CA SER A 11 26.67 8.33 -19.81
C SER A 11 28.08 8.27 -20.38
N VAL A 12 28.80 9.40 -20.33
CA VAL A 12 30.23 9.50 -20.66
C VAL A 12 31.09 9.32 -19.41
N LEU A 13 30.59 9.74 -18.23
CA LEU A 13 31.39 9.82 -17.01
C LEU A 13 31.40 8.56 -16.14
N GLU A 14 30.41 7.67 -16.23
CA GLU A 14 30.34 6.45 -15.38
C GLU A 14 31.41 5.39 -15.74
N SER A 15 32.14 5.56 -16.84
CA SER A 15 33.03 4.52 -17.39
C SER A 15 34.53 4.84 -17.33
N ILE A 16 34.95 5.96 -16.70
CA ILE A 16 36.32 6.47 -16.88
C ILE A 16 36.98 6.96 -15.57
N GLU A 17 38.18 6.42 -15.28
CA GLU A 17 39.10 6.92 -14.25
C GLU A 17 39.63 8.33 -14.58
N ARG A 18 39.95 9.16 -13.57
CA ARG A 18 40.34 10.59 -13.75
C ARG A 18 41.40 10.83 -14.82
N ASP A 19 42.46 10.02 -14.85
CA ASP A 19 43.59 10.22 -15.77
C ASP A 19 43.20 9.85 -17.21
N ARG A 20 42.38 8.81 -17.37
CA ARG A 20 41.77 8.45 -18.66
C ARG A 20 40.80 9.53 -19.12
N SER A 21 40.06 10.19 -18.23
CA SER A 21 39.12 11.28 -18.57
C SER A 21 39.83 12.48 -19.18
N SER A 22 40.98 12.89 -18.63
CA SER A 22 41.78 14.00 -19.16
C SER A 22 42.27 13.72 -20.59
N TRP A 23 42.79 12.52 -20.84
CA TRP A 23 43.28 12.14 -22.16
C TRP A 23 42.14 11.99 -23.18
N CYS A 24 41.05 11.32 -22.82
CA CYS A 24 39.86 11.17 -23.66
C CYS A 24 39.27 12.53 -24.03
N PHE A 25 39.13 13.43 -23.05
CA PHE A 25 38.63 14.79 -23.28
C PHE A 25 39.55 15.59 -24.22
N LYS A 26 40.88 15.55 -24.03
CA LYS A 26 41.84 16.21 -24.92
C LYS A 26 41.70 15.67 -26.36
N LYS A 27 41.62 14.35 -26.54
CA LYS A 27 41.41 13.74 -27.86
C LYS A 27 40.10 14.14 -28.51
N ILE A 28 38.98 14.07 -27.78
CA ILE A 28 37.67 14.47 -28.28
C ILE A 28 37.66 15.97 -28.62
N LYS A 29 38.18 16.83 -27.74
CA LYS A 29 38.31 18.28 -27.97
C LYS A 29 39.14 18.58 -29.22
N HIS A 30 40.25 17.88 -29.42
CA HIS A 30 41.08 18.02 -30.62
C HIS A 30 40.31 17.63 -31.89
N HIS A 31 39.64 16.48 -31.90
CA HIS A 31 38.84 16.02 -33.04
C HIS A 31 37.64 16.93 -33.34
N LEU A 32 37.03 17.53 -32.31
CA LEU A 32 35.91 18.45 -32.44
C LEU A 32 36.32 19.92 -32.61
N SER A 33 37.61 20.24 -32.62
CA SER A 33 38.09 21.63 -32.71
C SER A 33 37.60 22.38 -33.95
N LYS A 34 37.40 21.65 -35.07
CA LYS A 34 36.83 22.19 -36.33
C LYS A 34 35.30 22.23 -36.36
N LYS A 35 34.63 21.76 -35.30
CA LYS A 35 33.16 21.67 -35.16
C LYS A 35 32.75 22.25 -33.81
N ASP A 36 32.97 23.55 -33.63
CA ASP A 36 32.76 24.26 -32.36
C ASP A 36 31.37 24.02 -31.77
N GLU A 37 30.35 23.92 -32.61
CA GLU A 37 28.98 23.69 -32.17
C GLU A 37 28.76 22.30 -31.55
N ILE A 38 29.48 21.28 -32.03
CA ILE A 38 29.46 19.93 -31.44
C ILE A 38 30.32 19.90 -30.17
N LEU A 39 31.45 20.62 -30.15
CA LEU A 39 32.28 20.74 -28.95
C LEU A 39 31.52 21.43 -27.80
N LYS A 40 30.75 22.48 -28.10
CA LYS A 40 29.86 23.14 -27.13
C LYS A 40 28.78 22.20 -26.60
N LEU A 41 28.12 21.42 -27.47
CA LEU A 41 27.15 20.41 -27.05
C LEU A 41 27.79 19.33 -26.17
N PHE A 42 28.99 18.85 -26.53
CA PHE A 42 29.72 17.87 -25.73
C PHE A 42 30.00 18.40 -24.31
N LYS A 43 30.47 19.65 -24.20
CA LYS A 43 30.71 20.29 -22.89
C LYS A 43 29.42 20.46 -22.09
N LEU A 44 28.33 20.91 -22.74
CA LEU A 44 27.03 21.04 -22.10
C LEU A 44 26.53 19.68 -21.58
N HIS A 45 26.67 18.61 -22.37
CA HIS A 45 26.29 17.25 -21.99
C HIS A 45 27.05 16.77 -20.75
N LEU A 46 28.37 16.98 -20.70
CA LEU A 46 29.17 16.63 -19.51
C LEU A 46 28.70 17.37 -18.25
N MET A 47 28.34 18.66 -18.37
CA MET A 47 27.77 19.42 -17.25
C MET A 47 26.40 18.87 -16.85
N THR A 48 25.55 18.55 -17.81
CA THR A 48 24.25 17.92 -17.57
C THR A 48 24.37 16.59 -16.83
N GLU A 49 25.36 15.76 -17.16
CA GLU A 49 25.62 14.52 -16.41
C GLU A 49 25.97 14.80 -14.94
N VAL A 50 26.79 15.82 -14.66
CA VAL A 50 27.07 16.23 -13.27
C VAL A 50 25.81 16.65 -12.54
N PHE A 51 24.89 17.33 -13.22
CA PHE A 51 23.66 17.83 -12.63
C PHE A 51 22.68 16.69 -12.33
N LEU A 52 22.49 15.77 -13.28
CA LEU A 52 21.56 14.65 -13.16
C LEU A 52 22.08 13.54 -12.23
N TYR A 53 23.39 13.28 -12.25
CA TYR A 53 24.00 12.13 -11.58
C TYR A 53 24.98 12.57 -10.48
N GLY A 54 24.87 13.79 -9.97
CA GLY A 54 25.78 14.36 -9.00
C GLY A 54 26.01 13.49 -7.76
N GLY A 55 24.99 12.74 -7.29
CA GLY A 55 25.15 11.80 -6.17
C GLY A 55 26.02 10.57 -6.49
N ARG A 56 26.17 10.21 -7.77
CA ARG A 56 26.91 9.02 -8.25
C ARG A 56 28.31 9.37 -8.77
N ILE A 57 28.52 10.61 -9.21
CA ILE A 57 29.80 11.05 -9.77
C ILE A 57 30.77 11.43 -8.65
N SER A 58 32.00 10.91 -8.71
CA SER A 58 33.04 11.18 -7.71
C SER A 58 33.41 12.66 -7.64
N ARG A 59 33.80 13.13 -6.44
CA ARG A 59 34.26 14.52 -6.24
C ARG A 59 35.42 14.89 -7.17
N SER A 60 36.30 13.94 -7.47
CA SER A 60 37.41 14.15 -8.41
C SER A 60 36.94 14.45 -9.83
N ILE A 61 35.90 13.78 -10.32
CA ILE A 61 35.34 14.04 -11.66
C ILE A 61 34.61 15.38 -11.68
N LYS A 62 33.87 15.71 -10.62
CA LYS A 62 33.21 17.03 -10.50
C LYS A 62 34.23 18.17 -10.57
N ASN A 63 35.29 18.10 -9.77
CA ASN A 63 36.36 19.10 -9.78
C ASN A 63 37.02 19.17 -11.17
N TRP A 64 37.30 18.01 -11.78
CA TRP A 64 37.88 17.96 -13.12
C TRP A 64 37.01 18.66 -14.17
N ILE A 65 35.68 18.50 -14.12
CA ILE A 65 34.76 19.20 -15.02
C ILE A 65 34.83 20.71 -14.80
N THR A 66 34.81 21.16 -13.54
CA THR A 66 34.95 22.58 -13.20
C THR A 66 36.27 23.18 -13.71
N ASP A 67 37.36 22.40 -13.64
CA ASP A 67 38.69 22.85 -14.08
C ASP A 67 38.83 22.93 -15.62
N HIS A 68 38.06 22.12 -16.36
CA HIS A 68 38.23 21.95 -17.82
C HIS A 68 37.11 22.56 -18.67
N ILE A 69 35.96 22.84 -18.06
CA ILE A 69 34.79 23.43 -18.71
C ILE A 69 34.43 24.74 -18.02
N ASP A 70 34.61 25.83 -18.77
CA ASP A 70 34.18 27.17 -18.36
C ASP A 70 32.64 27.22 -18.30
N SER A 71 32.09 26.94 -17.12
CA SER A 71 30.65 26.89 -16.85
C SER A 71 29.96 28.23 -17.11
N ARG A 72 30.68 29.35 -16.97
CA ARG A 72 30.14 30.70 -17.18
C ARG A 72 29.71 30.94 -18.63
N ARG A 73 30.24 30.17 -19.58
CA ARG A 73 29.78 30.20 -20.98
C ARG A 73 28.38 29.61 -21.17
N PHE A 74 27.96 28.73 -20.28
CA PHE A 74 26.66 28.04 -20.36
C PHE A 74 25.66 28.61 -19.35
N PHE A 75 26.15 29.02 -18.18
CA PHE A 75 25.35 29.51 -17.06
C PHE A 75 26.06 30.73 -16.42
N PRO A 76 26.10 31.89 -17.10
CA PRO A 76 26.82 33.07 -16.61
C PRO A 76 26.24 33.63 -15.31
N GLU A 77 24.94 33.45 -15.11
CA GLU A 77 24.15 34.02 -14.01
C GLU A 77 24.18 33.15 -12.74
N THR A 78 24.82 31.97 -12.74
CA THR A 78 24.77 31.04 -11.60
C THR A 78 26.12 30.40 -11.30
N ARG A 79 26.45 30.31 -10.01
CA ARG A 79 27.66 29.59 -9.56
C ARG A 79 27.49 28.10 -9.79
N MET A 80 28.55 27.45 -10.25
CA MET A 80 28.54 26.03 -10.58
C MET A 80 28.26 25.19 -9.33
N GLU A 81 28.76 25.59 -8.17
CA GLU A 81 28.51 24.93 -6.89
C GLU A 81 27.02 24.88 -6.53
N LEU A 82 26.27 25.94 -6.86
CA LEU A 82 24.82 26.01 -6.63
C LEU A 82 24.05 25.15 -7.62
N MET A 83 24.48 25.14 -8.89
CA MET A 83 23.89 24.25 -9.90
C MET A 83 24.16 22.78 -9.56
N ALA A 84 25.32 22.44 -9.00
CA ALA A 84 25.64 21.08 -8.58
C ALA A 84 24.87 20.61 -7.33
N SER A 85 24.40 21.55 -6.49
CA SER A 85 23.57 21.23 -5.32
C SER A 85 22.07 21.26 -5.59
N ALA A 86 21.68 21.75 -6.77
CA ALA A 86 20.29 21.77 -7.23
C ALA A 86 19.75 20.36 -7.53
N ARG A 87 18.42 20.24 -7.53
CA ARG A 87 17.72 19.02 -7.94
C ARG A 87 17.43 19.11 -9.43
N TRP A 88 17.79 18.08 -10.20
CA TRP A 88 17.63 18.08 -11.65
C TRP A 88 16.85 16.89 -12.16
N THR A 89 16.16 17.08 -13.28
CA THR A 89 15.50 16.01 -14.00
C THR A 89 15.50 16.23 -15.50
N VAL A 90 15.29 15.14 -16.22
CA VAL A 90 15.17 15.10 -17.67
C VAL A 90 13.70 15.22 -18.05
N VAL A 91 13.39 16.13 -18.97
CA VAL A 91 12.05 16.36 -19.51
C VAL A 91 12.03 16.09 -21.02
N PRO A 92 11.44 14.98 -21.47
CA PRO A 92 11.30 14.71 -22.89
C PRO A 92 10.20 15.58 -23.52
N GLY A 93 10.49 16.14 -24.68
CA GLY A 93 9.56 16.91 -25.51
C GLY A 93 9.66 16.52 -26.98
N ILE A 94 8.57 16.65 -27.73
CA ILE A 94 8.55 16.35 -29.17
C ILE A 94 8.57 17.64 -29.96
N LEU A 95 9.60 17.80 -30.79
CA LEU A 95 9.67 18.84 -31.80
C LEU A 95 9.19 18.31 -33.14
N MET A 96 8.29 19.06 -33.77
CA MET A 96 7.81 18.78 -35.13
C MET A 96 8.51 19.69 -36.12
N LYS A 97 9.03 19.13 -37.22
CA LYS A 97 9.52 19.89 -38.38
C LYS A 97 8.40 20.11 -39.41
N TYR A 98 8.61 21.03 -40.34
CA TYR A 98 7.64 21.39 -41.40
C TYR A 98 7.14 20.17 -42.21
N GLN A 99 7.99 19.18 -42.48
CA GLN A 99 7.69 17.99 -43.29
C GLN A 99 7.24 16.74 -42.49
N ARG A 100 6.47 16.90 -41.41
CA ARG A 100 5.98 15.79 -40.55
C ARG A 100 7.05 14.90 -39.87
N GLN A 101 8.34 15.14 -40.12
CA GLN A 101 9.42 14.56 -39.34
C GLN A 101 9.44 15.21 -37.96
N GLY A 102 9.27 14.44 -36.89
CA GLY A 102 9.48 14.93 -35.55
C GLY A 102 10.54 14.14 -34.81
N THR A 103 11.02 14.71 -33.73
CA THR A 103 12.10 14.12 -32.93
C THR A 103 11.87 14.45 -31.47
N VAL A 104 12.22 13.50 -30.61
CA VAL A 104 12.33 13.78 -29.18
C VAL A 104 13.57 14.66 -28.96
N ARG A 105 13.41 15.67 -28.11
CA ARG A 105 14.44 16.52 -27.55
C ARG A 105 14.25 16.57 -26.05
N TYR A 106 15.36 16.67 -25.33
CA TYR A 106 15.34 16.68 -23.89
C TYR A 106 15.63 18.08 -23.39
N PHE A 107 14.83 18.51 -22.42
CA PHE A 107 15.11 19.66 -21.58
C PHE A 107 15.59 19.15 -20.25
N ILE A 108 16.48 19.93 -19.65
CA ILE A 108 16.96 19.69 -18.29
C ILE A 108 16.26 20.71 -17.43
N ALA A 109 15.45 20.24 -16.48
CA ALA A 109 14.71 21.06 -15.54
C ALA A 109 15.33 20.91 -14.15
N GLY A 110 15.46 22.00 -13.40
CA GLY A 110 16.04 21.98 -12.08
C GLY A 110 15.38 22.94 -11.10
N ALA A 111 15.54 22.64 -9.81
CA ALA A 111 15.19 23.50 -8.69
C ALA A 111 16.48 23.89 -7.94
N VAL A 112 16.90 25.14 -8.10
CA VAL A 112 18.18 25.69 -7.63
C VAL A 112 17.98 26.42 -6.31
N PRO A 113 18.73 26.10 -5.24
CA PRO A 113 18.59 26.75 -3.95
C PRO A 113 19.25 28.13 -3.90
N GLY A 114 18.61 29.05 -3.17
CA GLY A 114 19.27 30.29 -2.70
C GLY A 114 19.62 31.32 -3.77
N VAL A 115 19.03 31.21 -4.97
CA VAL A 115 19.17 32.16 -6.07
C VAL A 115 17.78 32.42 -6.60
N ASN A 116 17.40 33.68 -6.81
CA ASN A 116 16.30 34.02 -7.72
C ASN A 116 16.94 34.32 -9.08
N PRO A 117 17.10 33.34 -9.98
CA PRO A 117 17.64 33.61 -11.29
C PRO A 117 16.64 34.54 -11.96
N GLU A 118 17.10 35.72 -12.37
CA GLU A 118 16.28 36.69 -13.08
C GLU A 118 15.65 36.09 -14.36
N ARG A 119 16.14 34.93 -14.79
CA ARG A 119 15.70 34.18 -15.97
C ARG A 119 15.48 32.69 -15.66
N LEU A 120 14.43 32.14 -16.26
CA LEU A 120 14.09 30.71 -16.20
C LEU A 120 15.05 29.82 -17.01
N TRP A 121 15.84 30.40 -17.92
CA TRP A 121 16.76 29.69 -18.81
C TRP A 121 17.98 30.56 -19.12
N PRO A 122 19.11 29.97 -19.55
CA PRO A 122 20.31 30.74 -19.84
C PRO A 122 20.13 31.57 -21.12
N GLU A 123 20.82 32.72 -21.19
CA GLU A 123 20.72 33.69 -22.30
C GLU A 123 20.91 33.06 -23.69
N TRP A 124 21.83 32.11 -23.84
CA TRP A 124 22.08 31.44 -25.12
C TRP A 124 20.89 30.63 -25.63
N ALA A 125 20.00 30.18 -24.73
CA ALA A 125 18.82 29.41 -25.08
C ALA A 125 17.67 30.31 -25.57
N ASP A 126 17.63 31.55 -25.11
CA ASP A 126 16.58 32.53 -25.44
C ASP A 126 16.29 32.66 -26.96
N PRO A 127 17.29 32.85 -27.85
CA PRO A 127 17.06 32.97 -29.29
C PRO A 127 16.68 31.65 -29.98
N LEU A 128 16.71 30.52 -29.26
CA LEU A 128 16.26 29.23 -29.80
C LEU A 128 14.76 29.03 -29.62
N MET A 129 14.09 29.86 -28.81
CA MET A 129 12.68 29.72 -28.44
C MET A 129 11.86 30.87 -29.03
N ASP A 130 10.69 30.57 -29.61
CA ASP A 130 9.74 31.63 -29.97
C ASP A 130 8.98 32.14 -28.73
N ASN A 131 8.29 33.27 -28.87
CA ASN A 131 7.53 33.89 -27.77
C ASN A 131 6.44 32.95 -27.22
N SER A 132 5.87 32.10 -28.06
CA SER A 132 4.82 31.14 -27.69
C SER A 132 5.37 30.04 -26.77
N PHE A 133 6.56 29.54 -27.09
CA PHE A 133 7.29 28.55 -26.30
C PHE A 133 7.72 29.13 -24.95
N LYS A 134 8.32 30.34 -24.97
CA LYS A 134 8.72 31.07 -23.75
C LYS A 134 7.55 31.31 -22.80
N ALA A 135 6.43 31.82 -23.33
CA ALA A 135 5.22 32.03 -22.55
C ALA A 135 4.68 30.72 -21.94
N SER A 136 4.75 29.62 -22.69
CA SER A 136 4.32 28.31 -22.17
C SER A 136 5.25 27.76 -21.08
N LEU A 137 6.56 28.05 -21.13
CA LEU A 137 7.50 27.68 -20.07
C LEU A 137 7.22 28.47 -18.80
N MET A 138 7.05 29.80 -18.93
CA MET A 138 6.72 30.68 -17.79
C MET A 138 5.40 30.27 -17.13
N ALA A 139 4.39 29.91 -17.94
CA ALA A 139 3.12 29.39 -17.43
C ALA A 139 3.28 28.06 -16.68
N ALA A 140 4.10 27.14 -17.21
CA ALA A 140 4.41 25.87 -16.54
C ALA A 140 5.12 26.08 -15.20
N THR A 141 6.12 26.99 -15.15
CA THR A 141 6.82 27.40 -13.92
C THR A 141 5.85 27.94 -12.89
N SER A 142 5.03 28.93 -13.26
CA SER A 142 4.06 29.54 -12.33
C SER A 142 3.05 28.51 -11.81
N ALA A 143 2.59 27.59 -12.67
CA ALA A 143 1.69 26.51 -12.27
C ALA A 143 2.36 25.52 -11.29
N SER A 144 3.63 25.15 -11.53
CA SER A 144 4.39 24.27 -10.65
C SER A 144 4.67 24.90 -9.28
N GLU A 145 4.99 26.19 -9.23
CA GLU A 145 5.20 26.94 -7.99
C GLU A 145 3.90 27.06 -7.18
N LYS A 146 2.77 27.40 -7.82
CA LYS A 146 1.46 27.43 -7.16
C LYS A 146 1.07 26.07 -6.59
N ALA A 147 1.43 24.98 -7.27
CA ALA A 147 1.16 23.62 -6.83
C ALA A 147 2.10 23.13 -5.70
N TYR A 148 3.08 23.93 -5.24
CA TYR A 148 4.04 23.53 -4.22
C TYR A 148 4.22 24.61 -3.14
N ILE A 149 3.72 24.34 -1.93
CA ILE A 149 3.66 25.30 -0.81
C ILE A 149 5.05 25.60 -0.17
N GLY A 150 6.11 24.90 -0.60
CA GLY A 150 7.46 25.04 -0.03
C GLY A 150 8.50 25.74 -0.91
N SER A 151 8.11 26.48 -1.95
CA SER A 151 9.03 26.98 -2.99
C SER A 151 9.88 28.19 -2.60
N ASN A 152 9.66 28.82 -1.43
CA ASN A 152 10.24 30.14 -1.10
C ASN A 152 11.78 30.23 -1.12
N HIS A 153 12.49 29.10 -1.23
CA HIS A 153 13.97 29.05 -1.29
C HIS A 153 14.52 28.37 -2.54
N LEU A 154 13.66 27.96 -3.47
CA LEU A 154 14.03 27.24 -4.68
C LEU A 154 13.55 27.99 -5.90
N SER A 155 14.44 28.20 -6.86
CA SER A 155 14.04 28.75 -8.15
C SER A 155 14.16 27.72 -9.25
N LEU A 156 13.14 27.71 -10.10
CA LEU A 156 13.10 26.82 -11.24
C LEU A 156 14.01 27.32 -12.35
N PHE A 157 14.73 26.40 -12.98
CA PHE A 157 15.62 26.68 -14.09
C PHE A 157 15.50 25.57 -15.14
N CYS A 158 15.62 25.92 -16.42
CA CYS A 158 15.61 24.93 -17.48
C CYS A 158 16.48 25.32 -18.68
N TYR A 159 16.94 24.31 -19.42
CA TYR A 159 17.63 24.52 -20.68
C TYR A 159 17.48 23.32 -21.62
N PRO A 160 17.48 23.52 -22.95
CA PRO A 160 17.46 22.42 -23.90
C PRO A 160 18.85 21.76 -24.02
N LEU A 161 18.90 20.42 -24.00
CA LEU A 161 20.12 19.70 -24.38
C LEU A 161 20.22 19.70 -25.92
N THR A 162 20.84 20.74 -26.48
CA THR A 162 20.90 20.97 -27.93
C THR A 162 22.14 21.76 -28.35
N ILE A 163 22.36 21.84 -29.66
CA ILE A 163 23.40 22.71 -30.24
C ILE A 163 22.96 24.17 -30.12
N GLN A 164 23.88 25.03 -29.66
CA GLN A 164 23.70 26.49 -29.50
C GLN A 164 23.76 27.25 -30.84
N THR A 165 22.94 26.84 -31.79
CA THR A 165 22.83 27.47 -33.11
C THR A 165 21.36 27.63 -33.46
N ARG A 166 21.01 28.70 -34.19
CA ARG A 166 19.64 28.94 -34.69
C ARG A 166 19.13 27.87 -35.66
N ALA A 167 19.93 26.85 -36.00
CA ALA A 167 19.53 25.69 -36.79
C ALA A 167 18.44 24.83 -36.11
N VAL A 168 18.24 24.99 -34.79
CA VAL A 168 17.12 24.40 -34.06
C VAL A 168 16.30 25.53 -33.45
N GLN A 169 15.01 25.56 -33.76
CA GLN A 169 14.04 26.43 -33.10
C GLN A 169 12.99 25.58 -32.37
N PHE A 170 12.71 25.99 -31.14
CA PHE A 170 11.66 25.45 -30.29
C PHE A 170 10.47 26.41 -30.41
N THR A 171 9.39 25.93 -31.03
CA THR A 171 8.25 26.79 -31.39
C THR A 171 6.94 26.25 -30.81
N GLY A 172 6.03 27.17 -30.49
CA GLY A 172 4.68 26.85 -30.02
C GLY A 172 4.62 26.37 -28.57
N LYS A 173 3.41 26.04 -28.11
CA LYS A 173 3.14 25.85 -26.67
C LYS A 173 3.30 24.41 -26.17
N SER A 174 3.51 23.43 -27.05
CA SER A 174 3.22 22.03 -26.71
C SER A 174 4.12 21.34 -25.68
N MET A 175 5.10 22.08 -25.14
CA MET A 175 6.05 21.64 -24.13
C MET A 175 5.63 22.02 -22.70
N GLY A 176 4.64 22.90 -22.54
CA GLY A 176 4.18 23.38 -21.23
C GLY A 176 3.86 22.24 -20.27
N LEU A 177 3.06 21.26 -20.71
CA LEU A 177 2.68 20.12 -19.86
C LEU A 177 3.87 19.28 -19.40
N SER A 178 4.80 18.96 -20.31
CA SER A 178 5.99 18.17 -19.95
C SER A 178 6.87 18.93 -18.95
N MET A 179 7.01 20.24 -19.14
CA MET A 179 7.82 21.08 -18.25
C MET A 179 7.17 21.25 -16.89
N PHE A 180 5.84 21.37 -16.81
CA PHE A 180 5.13 21.37 -15.53
C PHE A 180 5.41 20.09 -14.73
N LEU A 181 5.32 18.91 -15.36
CA LEU A 181 5.62 17.63 -14.71
C LEU A 181 7.10 17.55 -14.29
N GLY A 182 8.01 18.03 -15.15
CA GLY A 182 9.44 18.09 -14.84
C GLY A 182 9.78 18.98 -13.64
N PHE A 183 9.21 20.19 -13.60
CA PHE A 183 9.38 21.12 -12.49
C PHE A 183 8.75 20.60 -11.21
N LYS A 184 7.56 20.00 -11.29
CA LYS A 184 6.91 19.38 -10.13
C LYS A 184 7.78 18.27 -9.53
N LYS A 185 8.33 17.41 -10.39
CA LYS A 185 9.23 16.32 -9.99
C LYS A 185 10.44 16.83 -9.21
N VAL A 186 11.10 17.90 -9.67
CA VAL A 186 12.27 18.46 -8.95
C VAL A 186 11.87 19.18 -7.65
N LEU A 187 10.72 19.85 -7.61
CA LEU A 187 10.22 20.51 -6.40
C LEU A 187 9.84 19.51 -5.31
N CYS A 188 9.15 18.43 -5.67
CA CYS A 188 8.74 17.38 -4.74
C CYS A 188 9.82 16.34 -4.44
N ASN A 189 10.94 16.35 -5.17
CA ASN A 189 11.97 15.31 -5.10
C ASN A 189 11.41 13.89 -5.39
N GLU A 190 10.52 13.81 -6.37
CA GLU A 190 9.83 12.56 -6.74
C GLU A 190 10.67 11.72 -7.72
N ALA A 191 10.63 10.40 -7.54
CA ALA A 191 11.07 9.47 -8.56
C ALA A 191 9.99 9.41 -9.65
N GLY A 192 10.35 9.81 -10.87
CA GLY A 192 9.42 9.79 -12.02
C GLY A 192 9.88 8.79 -13.05
N THR A 193 8.93 8.19 -13.77
CA THR A 193 9.21 7.23 -14.84
C THR A 193 9.88 7.90 -16.04
N ASP A 194 10.94 7.30 -16.56
CA ASP A 194 11.61 7.65 -17.80
C ASP A 194 10.82 7.20 -19.05
N LYS A 195 9.73 6.45 -18.84
CA LYS A 195 8.84 5.94 -19.90
C LYS A 195 7.62 6.81 -20.17
N LEU A 196 7.50 7.97 -19.50
CA LEU A 196 6.43 8.93 -19.72
C LEU A 196 6.85 10.04 -20.68
N LEU A 197 5.98 10.34 -21.63
CA LEU A 197 6.05 11.56 -22.43
C LEU A 197 4.72 12.32 -22.32
N ALA A 198 4.78 13.63 -22.20
CA ALA A 198 3.60 14.48 -22.22
C ALA A 198 3.65 15.46 -23.39
N THR A 199 2.49 15.98 -23.78
CA THR A 199 2.40 17.15 -24.66
C THR A 199 1.16 17.95 -24.31
N GLY A 200 1.26 19.28 -24.37
CA GLY A 200 0.18 20.17 -23.97
C GLY A 200 0.72 21.58 -23.81
N GLY A 201 -0.05 22.58 -24.22
CA GLY A 201 0.22 23.95 -23.79
C GLY A 201 -0.28 24.17 -22.37
N ILE A 202 0.29 25.15 -21.68
CA ILE A 202 -0.25 25.67 -20.43
C ILE A 202 -0.43 27.18 -20.62
N ASP A 203 -1.60 27.71 -20.24
CA ASP A 203 -1.85 29.15 -20.20
C ASP A 203 -1.50 29.75 -18.82
N PRO A 204 -1.45 31.08 -18.67
CA PRO A 204 -1.14 31.72 -17.37
C PRO A 204 -2.07 31.33 -16.21
N GLN A 205 -3.27 30.83 -16.51
CA GLN A 205 -4.26 30.36 -15.55
C GLN A 205 -4.03 28.90 -15.14
N GLY A 206 -3.14 28.17 -15.81
CA GLY A 206 -2.84 26.76 -15.54
C GLY A 206 -3.72 25.79 -16.32
N ASN A 207 -4.49 26.23 -17.31
CA ASN A 207 -5.31 25.35 -18.14
C ASN A 207 -4.45 24.63 -19.19
N ILE A 208 -4.78 23.35 -19.44
CA ILE A 208 -4.10 22.56 -20.46
C ILE A 208 -4.69 22.87 -21.84
N LEU A 209 -3.86 23.41 -22.73
CA LEU A 209 -4.23 23.80 -24.09
C LEU A 209 -4.00 22.68 -25.11
N LYS A 210 -4.92 22.58 -26.07
CA LYS A 210 -4.85 21.69 -27.24
C LYS A 210 -3.54 21.88 -28.01
N VAL A 211 -3.00 20.80 -28.54
CA VAL A 211 -1.80 20.82 -29.40
C VAL A 211 -2.06 20.26 -30.79
N SER A 212 -1.28 20.69 -31.77
CA SER A 212 -1.37 20.18 -33.14
C SER A 212 -0.58 18.86 -33.32
N ARG A 213 -0.95 18.12 -34.38
CA ARG A 213 -0.24 16.93 -34.88
C ARG A 213 -0.06 15.81 -33.84
N ILE A 214 -1.06 15.61 -32.97
CA ILE A 214 -1.02 14.64 -31.87
C ILE A 214 -0.68 13.21 -32.33
N PHE A 215 -1.28 12.76 -33.44
CA PHE A 215 -1.01 11.43 -34.00
C PHE A 215 0.47 11.23 -34.33
N HIS A 216 1.12 12.21 -34.96
CA HIS A 216 2.54 12.12 -35.30
C HIS A 216 3.42 12.09 -34.05
N LYS A 217 3.06 12.87 -33.02
CA LYS A 217 3.77 12.87 -31.73
C LYS A 217 3.69 11.50 -31.04
N ILE A 218 2.53 10.86 -31.07
CA ILE A 218 2.33 9.51 -30.54
C ILE A 218 3.21 8.50 -31.27
N GLN A 219 3.25 8.53 -32.60
CA GLN A 219 4.13 7.64 -33.38
C GLN A 219 5.61 7.83 -33.03
N ILE A 220 6.04 9.08 -32.85
CA ILE A 220 7.41 9.40 -32.44
C ILE A 220 7.71 8.86 -31.03
N ALA A 221 6.82 9.08 -30.07
CA ALA A 221 6.98 8.58 -28.70
C ALA A 221 7.07 7.06 -28.68
N LYS A 222 6.17 6.37 -29.39
CA LYS A 222 6.19 4.91 -29.54
C LYS A 222 7.52 4.43 -30.13
N SER A 223 7.99 5.06 -31.22
CA SER A 223 9.28 4.72 -31.85
C SER A 223 10.51 4.92 -30.95
N LYS A 224 10.34 5.68 -29.85
CA LYS A 224 11.37 5.95 -28.85
C LYS A 224 11.22 5.12 -27.58
N GLY A 225 10.27 4.18 -27.55
CA GLY A 225 10.09 3.26 -26.44
C GLY A 225 9.40 3.85 -25.21
N PHE A 226 8.73 5.01 -25.36
CA PHE A 226 7.84 5.51 -24.31
C PHE A 226 6.65 4.57 -24.15
N ARG A 227 6.23 4.35 -22.91
CA ARG A 227 5.11 3.47 -22.55
C ARG A 227 3.85 4.24 -22.22
N ILE A 228 3.96 5.53 -21.90
CA ILE A 228 2.84 6.40 -21.58
C ILE A 228 2.96 7.68 -22.38
N PHE A 229 1.82 8.14 -22.88
CA PHE A 229 1.68 9.41 -23.56
C PHE A 229 0.51 10.20 -22.96
N LEU A 230 0.83 11.29 -22.24
CA LEU A 230 -0.17 12.23 -21.71
C LEU A 230 -0.49 13.31 -22.73
N TYR A 231 -1.77 13.60 -22.95
CA TYR A 231 -2.19 14.63 -23.91
C TYR A 231 -3.50 15.32 -23.51
N PRO A 232 -3.79 16.54 -24.02
CA PRO A 232 -4.95 17.31 -23.58
C PRO A 232 -6.26 16.61 -23.95
N SER A 233 -7.25 16.60 -23.06
CA SER A 233 -8.59 16.08 -23.36
C SER A 233 -9.34 16.88 -24.45
N SER A 234 -8.91 18.13 -24.71
CA SER A 234 -9.41 18.97 -25.82
C SER A 234 -8.89 18.53 -27.21
N ASN A 235 -7.97 17.58 -27.26
CA ASN A 235 -7.62 16.87 -28.48
C ASN A 235 -8.60 15.72 -28.75
N GLN A 236 -8.85 15.41 -30.02
CA GLN A 236 -9.69 14.28 -30.42
C GLN A 236 -9.21 12.99 -29.77
N THR A 237 -10.14 12.18 -29.25
CA THR A 237 -9.86 10.84 -28.73
C THR A 237 -9.29 9.98 -29.85
N LEU A 238 -8.19 9.31 -29.56
CA LEU A 238 -7.49 8.45 -30.50
C LEU A 238 -7.71 7.01 -30.06
N ALA A 239 -7.86 6.10 -31.03
CA ALA A 239 -7.90 4.68 -30.75
C ALA A 239 -6.62 4.26 -30.00
N GLU A 240 -6.74 3.27 -29.12
CA GLU A 240 -5.60 2.69 -28.43
C GLU A 240 -4.57 2.18 -29.45
N HIS A 241 -3.29 2.50 -29.21
CA HIS A 241 -2.20 2.02 -30.02
C HIS A 241 -1.49 0.90 -29.26
N SER A 242 -1.33 -0.26 -29.89
CA SER A 242 -0.66 -1.40 -29.27
C SER A 242 0.71 -1.01 -28.66
N GLY A 243 0.91 -1.31 -27.37
CA GLY A 243 2.19 -1.15 -26.67
C GLY A 243 2.52 0.23 -26.09
N MET A 244 1.60 1.20 -26.11
CA MET A 244 1.74 2.49 -25.42
C MET A 244 0.38 2.99 -24.89
N ALA A 245 0.33 3.31 -23.59
CA ALA A 245 -0.80 3.93 -22.93
C ALA A 245 -1.04 5.36 -23.43
N LEU A 246 -2.26 5.67 -23.85
CA LEU A 246 -2.67 7.02 -24.25
C LEU A 246 -3.64 7.56 -23.20
N LEU A 247 -3.22 8.54 -22.40
CA LEU A 247 -4.04 9.08 -21.32
C LEU A 247 -4.38 10.55 -21.57
N GLN A 248 -5.67 10.84 -21.68
CA GLN A 248 -6.18 12.20 -21.78
C GLN A 248 -6.17 12.88 -20.42
N VAL A 249 -5.67 14.11 -20.39
CA VAL A 249 -5.64 14.94 -19.18
C VAL A 249 -6.41 16.24 -19.42
N SER A 250 -7.34 16.54 -18.54
CA SER A 250 -8.19 17.72 -18.55
C SER A 250 -7.63 18.88 -17.74
N ASN A 251 -6.82 18.56 -16.73
CA ASN A 251 -6.19 19.54 -15.83
C ASN A 251 -4.83 19.02 -15.32
N LEU A 252 -4.07 19.92 -14.71
CA LEU A 252 -2.71 19.64 -14.23
C LEU A 252 -2.66 18.59 -13.11
N GLU A 253 -3.68 18.55 -12.25
CA GLU A 253 -3.76 17.57 -11.16
C GLU A 253 -3.98 16.15 -11.68
N GLN A 254 -4.80 15.99 -12.72
CA GLN A 254 -4.98 14.70 -13.39
C GLN A 254 -3.68 14.24 -14.08
N ALA A 255 -2.97 15.15 -14.74
CA ALA A 255 -1.68 14.84 -15.35
C ALA A 255 -0.64 14.41 -14.31
N ARG A 256 -0.63 15.09 -13.16
CA ARG A 256 0.21 14.74 -12.02
C ARG A 256 -0.12 13.34 -11.50
N MET A 257 -1.38 13.07 -11.18
CA MET A 257 -1.83 11.76 -10.71
C MET A 257 -1.42 10.64 -11.67
N PHE A 258 -1.62 10.84 -12.98
CA PHE A 258 -1.23 9.85 -13.97
C PHE A 258 0.28 9.63 -14.04
N SER A 259 1.08 10.69 -13.85
CA SER A 259 2.53 10.56 -13.86
C SER A 259 3.09 9.84 -12.63
N GLU A 260 2.43 9.95 -11.47
CA GLU A 260 2.88 9.37 -10.20
C GLU A 260 2.39 7.93 -10.00
N LEU A 261 1.15 7.64 -10.41
CA LEU A 261 0.49 6.36 -10.09
C LEU A 261 0.58 5.31 -11.19
N TYR A 262 1.03 5.68 -12.39
CA TYR A 262 1.06 4.73 -13.49
C TYR A 262 2.01 3.56 -13.22
N ALA A 263 1.49 2.36 -13.45
CA ALA A 263 2.27 1.16 -13.68
C ALA A 263 1.86 0.54 -15.04
N ALA A 264 2.73 -0.30 -15.60
CA ALA A 264 2.42 -0.97 -16.86
C ALA A 264 1.11 -1.77 -16.72
N HIS A 265 0.22 -1.67 -17.71
CA HIS A 265 -1.07 -2.38 -17.77
C HIS A 265 -2.12 -1.90 -16.74
N THR A 266 -1.97 -0.71 -16.16
CA THR A 266 -2.95 -0.14 -15.22
C THR A 266 -3.75 1.04 -15.78
N GLU A 267 -3.70 1.27 -17.09
CA GLU A 267 -4.26 2.45 -17.79
C GLU A 267 -5.75 2.64 -17.49
N ASN A 268 -6.55 1.61 -17.77
CA ASN A 268 -8.00 1.67 -17.63
C ASN A 268 -8.41 1.84 -16.16
N ARG A 269 -7.68 1.20 -15.23
CA ARG A 269 -7.91 1.37 -13.79
C ARG A 269 -7.57 2.78 -13.34
N LEU A 270 -6.53 3.39 -13.91
CA LEU A 270 -6.10 4.73 -13.55
C LEU A 270 -7.06 5.80 -14.08
N ILE A 271 -7.62 5.58 -15.29
CA ILE A 271 -8.72 6.39 -15.82
C ILE A 271 -9.94 6.27 -14.90
N LEU A 272 -10.37 5.05 -14.57
CA LEU A 272 -11.47 4.80 -13.63
C LEU A 272 -11.23 5.51 -12.30
N PHE A 273 -10.02 5.40 -11.74
CA PHE A 273 -9.67 6.06 -10.49
C PHE A 273 -9.80 7.59 -10.59
N SER A 274 -9.37 8.19 -11.71
CA SER A 274 -9.58 9.61 -11.96
C SER A 274 -11.05 10.02 -11.94
N GLU A 275 -11.93 9.19 -12.49
CA GLU A 275 -13.36 9.44 -12.52
C GLU A 275 -13.98 9.27 -11.13
N MET A 276 -13.53 8.28 -10.37
CA MET A 276 -13.95 8.05 -8.98
C MET A 276 -13.67 9.27 -8.10
N LEU A 277 -12.53 9.95 -8.27
CA LEU A 277 -12.19 11.16 -7.50
C LEU A 277 -13.11 12.36 -7.79
N ASN A 278 -13.91 12.30 -8.86
CA ASN A 278 -14.84 13.36 -9.25
C ASN A 278 -16.31 12.94 -9.15
N CYS A 279 -16.62 11.66 -8.87
CA CYS A 279 -17.97 11.11 -8.83
C CYS A 279 -18.11 10.17 -7.63
N PRO A 280 -18.78 10.62 -6.55
CA PRO A 280 -19.04 9.83 -5.34
C PRO A 280 -19.64 8.45 -5.62
N GLU A 281 -20.59 8.36 -6.56
CA GLU A 281 -21.26 7.11 -6.94
C GLU A 281 -20.27 6.12 -7.55
N ARG A 282 -19.44 6.59 -8.50
CA ARG A 282 -18.38 5.76 -9.09
C ARG A 282 -17.34 5.34 -8.05
N PHE A 283 -17.00 6.21 -7.10
CA PHE A 283 -16.11 5.84 -6.01
C PHE A 283 -16.68 4.67 -5.21
N VAL A 284 -17.93 4.77 -4.73
CA VAL A 284 -18.57 3.71 -3.95
C VAL A 284 -18.69 2.41 -4.73
N GLU A 285 -18.96 2.49 -6.03
CA GLU A 285 -19.05 1.31 -6.90
C GLU A 285 -17.72 0.62 -7.13
N ASN A 286 -16.62 1.36 -7.22
CA ASN A 286 -15.35 0.86 -7.73
C ASN A 286 -14.20 0.94 -6.73
N CYS A 287 -14.41 1.40 -5.50
CA CYS A 287 -13.33 1.56 -4.51
C CYS A 287 -12.59 0.25 -4.25
N HIS A 288 -13.22 -0.91 -4.43
CA HIS A 288 -12.61 -2.23 -4.28
C HIS A 288 -11.78 -2.72 -5.49
N ALA A 289 -11.93 -2.07 -6.66
CA ALA A 289 -11.31 -2.48 -7.92
C ALA A 289 -9.97 -1.77 -8.23
N VAL A 290 -9.64 -0.72 -7.47
CA VAL A 290 -8.40 0.06 -7.61
C VAL A 290 -7.38 -0.34 -6.55
N SER A 291 -6.11 0.06 -6.73
CA SER A 291 -5.07 -0.23 -5.72
C SER A 291 -5.32 0.56 -4.43
N HIS A 292 -5.16 -0.07 -3.27
CA HIS A 292 -5.19 0.62 -1.98
C HIS A 292 -4.15 1.75 -1.89
N THR A 293 -2.99 1.60 -2.53
CA THR A 293 -1.94 2.63 -2.57
C THR A 293 -2.40 3.89 -3.29
N TRP A 294 -3.29 3.77 -4.28
CA TRP A 294 -3.86 4.92 -4.98
C TRP A 294 -4.88 5.66 -4.13
N ILE A 295 -5.71 4.92 -3.37
CA ILE A 295 -6.65 5.52 -2.42
C ILE A 295 -5.89 6.30 -1.34
N LEU A 296 -4.84 5.71 -0.77
CA LEU A 296 -3.99 6.40 0.21
C LEU A 296 -3.30 7.62 -0.39
N TRP A 297 -2.78 7.51 -1.63
CA TRP A 297 -2.25 8.68 -2.35
C TRP A 297 -3.29 9.80 -2.45
N ALA A 298 -4.54 9.49 -2.77
CA ALA A 298 -5.60 10.49 -2.88
C ALA A 298 -5.94 11.13 -1.52
N VAL A 299 -5.88 10.35 -0.43
CA VAL A 299 -6.02 10.88 0.94
C VAL A 299 -4.88 11.84 1.26
N ASP A 300 -3.62 11.42 1.03
CA ASP A 300 -2.43 12.24 1.32
C ASP A 300 -2.42 13.56 0.53
N HIS A 301 -3.05 13.55 -0.65
CA HIS A 301 -3.21 14.72 -1.52
C HIS A 301 -4.53 15.47 -1.34
N LYS A 302 -5.31 15.14 -0.30
CA LYS A 302 -6.61 15.78 0.04
C LYS A 302 -7.61 15.76 -1.11
N LYS A 303 -7.58 14.74 -1.95
CA LYS A 303 -8.48 14.58 -3.11
C LYS A 303 -9.79 13.89 -2.76
N THR A 304 -9.89 13.32 -1.56
CA THR A 304 -11.05 12.52 -1.14
C THR A 304 -12.04 13.29 -0.28
N GLU A 305 -11.75 14.53 0.14
CA GLU A 305 -12.60 15.32 1.05
C GLU A 305 -14.02 15.51 0.48
N LYS A 306 -14.13 15.93 -0.79
CA LYS A 306 -15.43 16.10 -1.47
C LYS A 306 -16.19 14.79 -1.60
N ILE A 307 -15.49 13.70 -1.90
CA ILE A 307 -16.09 12.37 -2.00
C ILE A 307 -16.65 11.95 -0.65
N ALA A 308 -15.87 12.11 0.43
CA ALA A 308 -16.29 11.79 1.78
C ALA A 308 -17.54 12.59 2.17
N ASP A 309 -17.54 13.90 1.95
CA ASP A 309 -18.67 14.77 2.27
C ASP A 309 -19.94 14.39 1.50
N SER A 310 -19.84 14.17 0.19
CA SER A 310 -20.98 13.80 -0.64
C SER A 310 -21.53 12.41 -0.30
N VAL A 311 -20.68 11.42 -0.09
CA VAL A 311 -21.13 10.06 0.28
C VAL A 311 -21.80 10.08 1.63
N VAL A 312 -21.23 10.72 2.64
CA VAL A 312 -21.76 10.73 4.02
C VAL A 312 -23.07 11.52 4.12
N SER A 313 -23.21 12.57 3.31
CA SER A 313 -24.45 13.38 3.28
C SER A 313 -25.61 12.70 2.54
N ASP A 314 -25.35 11.66 1.73
CA ASP A 314 -26.38 10.84 1.08
C ASP A 314 -26.54 9.48 1.80
N PRO A 315 -27.63 9.26 2.57
CA PRO A 315 -27.87 8.00 3.28
C PRO A 315 -27.89 6.76 2.39
N ARG A 316 -28.34 6.87 1.13
CA ARG A 316 -28.42 5.73 0.20
C ARG A 316 -27.02 5.36 -0.28
N LEU A 317 -26.24 6.36 -0.65
CA LEU A 317 -24.87 6.16 -1.10
C LEU A 317 -23.97 5.66 0.02
N PHE A 318 -24.10 6.22 1.23
CA PHE A 318 -23.37 5.75 2.40
C PHE A 318 -23.72 4.30 2.76
N LYS A 319 -24.99 3.92 2.72
CA LYS A 319 -25.41 2.53 2.94
C LYS A 319 -24.77 1.57 1.92
N LYS A 320 -24.72 1.96 0.64
CA LYS A 320 -24.06 1.18 -0.42
C LYS A 320 -22.56 1.01 -0.15
N LEU A 321 -21.89 2.07 0.31
CA LEU A 321 -20.48 2.01 0.73
C LEU A 321 -20.27 1.03 1.89
N VAL A 322 -21.07 1.14 2.95
CA VAL A 322 -20.96 0.25 4.13
C VAL A 322 -21.08 -1.22 3.72
N HIS A 323 -22.03 -1.53 2.83
CA HIS A 323 -22.21 -2.89 2.33
C HIS A 323 -21.00 -3.38 1.51
N LYS A 324 -20.47 -2.55 0.61
CA LYS A 324 -19.26 -2.88 -0.17
C LYS A 324 -18.03 -3.04 0.72
N PHE A 325 -17.94 -2.25 1.80
CA PHE A 325 -16.88 -2.34 2.79
C PHE A 325 -16.96 -3.65 3.57
N GLU A 326 -18.16 -4.06 3.98
CA GLU A 326 -18.42 -5.34 4.65
C GLU A 326 -18.03 -6.53 3.76
N GLU A 327 -18.51 -6.58 2.50
CA GLU A 327 -18.15 -7.62 1.54
C GLU A 327 -16.61 -7.76 1.42
N LYS A 328 -15.92 -6.63 1.29
CA LYS A 328 -14.46 -6.62 1.14
C LYS A 328 -13.75 -7.08 2.41
N LEU A 329 -14.23 -6.68 3.58
CA LEU A 329 -13.69 -7.12 4.87
C LEU A 329 -13.83 -8.64 5.05
N LEU A 330 -14.98 -9.21 4.66
CA LEU A 330 -15.23 -10.66 4.73
C LEU A 330 -14.29 -11.47 3.81
N THR A 331 -13.81 -10.88 2.70
CA THR A 331 -12.78 -11.52 1.85
C THR A 331 -11.37 -11.50 2.44
N GLY A 332 -11.15 -10.83 3.58
CA GLY A 332 -9.86 -10.77 4.27
C GLY A 332 -8.87 -9.74 3.72
N ASP A 333 -9.29 -8.83 2.82
CA ASP A 333 -8.43 -7.77 2.27
C ASP A 333 -8.32 -6.56 3.22
N LEU A 334 -7.66 -6.78 4.37
CA LEU A 334 -7.57 -5.81 5.47
C LEU A 334 -6.85 -4.52 5.07
N VAL A 335 -5.82 -4.61 4.22
CA VAL A 335 -5.03 -3.45 3.77
C VAL A 335 -5.89 -2.53 2.93
N HIS A 336 -6.68 -3.10 2.01
CA HIS A 336 -7.59 -2.33 1.18
C HIS A 336 -8.74 -1.73 1.98
N SER A 337 -9.36 -2.51 2.87
CA SER A 337 -10.40 -1.99 3.78
C SER A 337 -9.87 -0.84 4.63
N ARG A 338 -8.63 -0.90 5.14
CA ARG A 338 -8.02 0.23 5.86
C ARG A 338 -7.91 1.48 4.98
N ALA A 339 -7.48 1.33 3.73
CA ALA A 339 -7.36 2.47 2.82
C ALA A 339 -8.72 3.14 2.57
N VAL A 340 -9.77 2.34 2.35
CA VAL A 340 -11.15 2.86 2.21
C VAL A 340 -11.63 3.53 3.49
N SER A 341 -11.41 2.93 4.66
CA SER A 341 -11.77 3.53 5.95
C SER A 341 -11.12 4.90 6.16
N THR A 342 -9.86 5.05 5.74
CA THR A 342 -9.10 6.31 5.88
C THR A 342 -9.71 7.47 5.07
N VAL A 343 -10.46 7.17 3.99
CA VAL A 343 -11.17 8.19 3.21
C VAL A 343 -12.27 8.87 4.01
N PHE A 344 -12.86 8.17 4.98
CA PHE A 344 -14.02 8.65 5.73
C PHE A 344 -13.66 8.82 7.22
N PRO A 345 -13.02 9.95 7.59
CA PRO A 345 -12.61 10.18 8.96
C PRO A 345 -13.83 10.25 9.89
N LYS A 346 -13.64 9.85 11.15
CA LYS A 346 -14.70 9.70 12.16
C LYS A 346 -15.56 10.96 12.27
N GLU A 347 -14.93 12.14 12.28
CA GLU A 347 -15.59 13.43 12.44
C GLU A 347 -16.64 13.67 11.36
N LYS A 348 -16.37 13.21 10.13
CA LYS A 348 -17.32 13.27 9.02
C LYS A 348 -18.43 12.25 9.20
N ILE A 349 -18.11 11.01 9.54
CA ILE A 349 -19.13 9.96 9.76
C ILE A 349 -20.15 10.35 10.83
N LEU A 350 -19.72 11.02 11.91
CA LEU A 350 -20.61 11.48 12.97
C LEU A 350 -21.71 12.43 12.47
N THR A 351 -21.48 13.19 11.38
CA THR A 351 -22.50 14.09 10.84
C THR A 351 -23.68 13.36 10.21
N ALA A 352 -23.55 12.06 9.88
CA ALA A 352 -24.62 11.23 9.33
C ALA A 352 -25.50 10.56 10.40
N ILE A 353 -25.21 10.70 11.69
CA ILE A 353 -26.02 10.08 12.76
C ILE A 353 -27.51 10.50 12.69
N PRO A 354 -27.86 11.78 12.49
CA PRO A 354 -29.27 12.18 12.45
C PRO A 354 -30.06 11.58 11.29
N SER A 355 -29.41 11.33 10.14
CA SER A 355 -30.07 10.87 8.92
C SER A 355 -29.96 9.36 8.68
N ALA A 356 -28.92 8.71 9.21
CA ALA A 356 -28.61 7.30 8.95
C ALA A 356 -27.95 6.59 10.15
N PRO A 357 -28.58 6.57 11.34
CA PRO A 357 -27.96 6.05 12.57
C PRO A 357 -27.57 4.57 12.48
N LEU A 358 -28.39 3.75 11.82
CA LEU A 358 -28.09 2.33 11.58
C LEU A 358 -26.85 2.16 10.70
N THR A 359 -26.73 2.95 9.63
CA THR A 359 -25.59 2.89 8.69
C THR A 359 -24.30 3.32 9.39
N VAL A 360 -24.35 4.39 10.19
CA VAL A 360 -23.22 4.84 11.01
C VAL A 360 -22.79 3.77 12.01
N PHE A 361 -23.76 3.15 12.70
CA PHE A 361 -23.48 2.07 13.64
C PHE A 361 -22.80 0.88 12.94
N LYS A 362 -23.31 0.43 11.78
CA LYS A 362 -22.66 -0.61 10.97
C LYS A 362 -21.25 -0.22 10.57
N TRP A 363 -21.02 1.02 10.14
CA TRP A 363 -19.67 1.51 9.83
C TRP A 363 -18.72 1.41 11.04
N PHE A 364 -19.15 1.83 12.24
CA PHE A 364 -18.33 1.71 13.45
C PHE A 364 -18.06 0.25 13.82
N THR A 365 -19.08 -0.62 13.74
CA THR A 365 -18.93 -2.06 14.00
C THR A 365 -17.97 -2.74 13.02
N LEU A 366 -18.02 -2.40 11.73
CA LEU A 366 -17.09 -2.94 10.74
C LEU A 366 -15.67 -2.41 10.93
N ASN A 367 -15.49 -1.16 11.35
CA ASN A 367 -14.16 -0.63 11.67
C ASN A 367 -13.59 -1.21 12.98
N LEU A 368 -14.45 -1.53 13.96
CA LEU A 368 -14.08 -2.35 15.11
C LEU A 368 -13.62 -3.74 14.65
N SER A 369 -14.37 -4.40 13.76
CA SER A 369 -13.99 -5.70 13.18
C SER A 369 -12.63 -5.62 12.46
N LEU A 370 -12.42 -4.63 11.59
CA LEU A 370 -11.14 -4.38 10.91
C LEU A 370 -9.99 -4.18 11.90
N SER A 371 -10.20 -3.38 12.94
CA SER A 371 -9.18 -3.12 13.97
C SER A 371 -8.88 -4.38 14.76
N ASN A 372 -9.89 -5.20 15.06
CA ASN A 372 -9.73 -6.49 15.72
C ASN A 372 -8.94 -7.49 14.87
N HIS A 373 -9.23 -7.60 13.58
CA HIS A 373 -8.49 -8.47 12.67
C HIS A 373 -7.01 -8.09 12.55
N ARG A 374 -6.70 -6.79 12.71
CA ARG A 374 -5.32 -6.31 12.70
C ARG A 374 -4.63 -6.48 14.07
N GLY A 375 -5.39 -6.56 15.16
CA GLY A 375 -4.85 -6.52 16.53
C GLY A 375 -4.59 -5.09 17.04
N ASP A 376 -5.20 -4.07 16.42
CA ASP A 376 -5.10 -2.66 16.79
C ASP A 376 -6.10 -2.34 17.92
N VAL A 377 -5.70 -2.67 19.14
CA VAL A 377 -6.53 -2.51 20.35
C VAL A 377 -6.95 -1.06 20.56
N ALA A 378 -6.05 -0.10 20.35
CA ALA A 378 -6.32 1.31 20.58
C ALA A 378 -7.43 1.83 19.65
N SER A 379 -7.40 1.47 18.36
CA SER A 379 -8.48 1.81 17.43
C SER A 379 -9.76 1.04 17.75
N SER A 380 -9.67 -0.25 18.07
CA SER A 380 -10.85 -1.05 18.45
C SER A 380 -11.60 -0.46 19.65
N VAL A 381 -10.90 0.00 20.70
CA VAL A 381 -11.56 0.64 21.87
C VAL A 381 -12.37 1.86 21.44
N LYS A 382 -11.80 2.73 20.60
CA LYS A 382 -12.48 3.94 20.12
C LYS A 382 -13.75 3.58 19.32
N TRP A 383 -13.63 2.68 18.35
CA TRP A 383 -14.78 2.25 17.54
C TRP A 383 -15.86 1.56 18.37
N ALA A 384 -15.47 0.75 19.36
CA ALA A 384 -16.41 0.10 20.26
C ALA A 384 -17.19 1.10 21.13
N GLN A 385 -16.53 2.16 21.61
CA GLN A 385 -17.18 3.25 22.36
C GLN A 385 -18.19 3.99 21.48
N ASP A 386 -17.80 4.34 20.25
CA ASP A 386 -18.67 5.05 19.30
C ASP A 386 -19.89 4.21 18.93
N ALA A 387 -19.71 2.93 18.57
CA ALA A 387 -20.81 2.02 18.30
C ALA A 387 -21.72 1.82 19.53
N SER A 388 -21.15 1.72 20.73
CA SER A 388 -21.92 1.58 21.98
C SER A 388 -22.92 2.73 22.17
N SER A 389 -22.55 3.96 21.80
CA SER A 389 -23.42 5.14 21.95
C SER A 389 -24.70 5.08 21.11
N LEU A 390 -24.70 4.29 20.02
CA LEU A 390 -25.83 4.11 19.10
C LEU A 390 -26.58 2.79 19.31
N ALA A 391 -26.02 1.86 20.09
CA ALA A 391 -26.53 0.49 20.20
C ALA A 391 -27.98 0.41 20.70
N GLU A 392 -28.41 1.27 21.63
CA GLU A 392 -29.81 1.28 22.13
C GLU A 392 -30.80 1.78 21.10
N GLN A 393 -30.40 2.81 20.34
CA GLN A 393 -31.21 3.33 19.25
C GLN A 393 -31.35 2.29 18.13
N VAL A 394 -30.25 1.61 17.78
CA VAL A 394 -30.22 0.62 16.70
C VAL A 394 -30.91 -0.68 17.07
N LEU A 395 -30.85 -1.12 18.35
CA LEU A 395 -31.51 -2.35 18.81
C LEU A 395 -33.00 -2.38 18.48
N LYS A 396 -33.66 -1.23 18.44
CA LYS A 396 -35.09 -1.10 18.10
C LYS A 396 -35.38 -1.34 16.61
N ALA A 397 -34.36 -1.23 15.75
CA ALA A 397 -34.50 -1.30 14.30
C ALA A 397 -33.84 -2.53 13.68
N ASP A 398 -32.67 -2.95 14.18
CA ASP A 398 -31.86 -4.02 13.62
C ASP A 398 -31.06 -4.71 14.74
N MET A 399 -31.66 -5.75 15.32
CA MET A 399 -31.09 -6.49 16.44
C MET A 399 -29.85 -7.31 16.05
N GLU A 400 -29.82 -7.85 14.82
CA GLU A 400 -28.69 -8.65 14.33
C GLU A 400 -27.41 -7.82 14.28
N SER A 401 -27.50 -6.58 13.82
CA SER A 401 -26.37 -5.65 13.84
C SER A 401 -25.83 -5.40 15.24
N VAL A 402 -26.72 -5.34 16.24
CA VAL A 402 -26.31 -5.18 17.64
C VAL A 402 -25.65 -6.46 18.16
N ALA A 403 -26.12 -7.64 17.75
CA ALA A 403 -25.47 -8.91 18.05
C ALA A 403 -24.05 -8.97 17.46
N ASP A 404 -23.87 -8.57 16.20
CA ASP A 404 -22.55 -8.49 15.55
C ASP A 404 -21.62 -7.51 16.26
N PHE A 405 -22.13 -6.35 16.68
CA PHE A 405 -21.38 -5.42 17.52
C PHE A 405 -20.88 -6.06 18.81
N TYR A 406 -21.74 -6.77 19.55
CA TYR A 406 -21.33 -7.44 20.79
C TYR A 406 -20.33 -8.57 20.52
N ASN A 407 -20.51 -9.31 19.43
CA ASN A 407 -19.57 -10.32 18.98
C ASN A 407 -18.17 -9.71 18.76
N HIS A 408 -18.07 -8.59 18.01
CA HIS A 408 -16.81 -7.90 17.81
C HIS A 408 -16.26 -7.23 19.09
N ARG A 409 -17.13 -6.82 20.00
CA ARG A 409 -16.72 -6.31 21.31
C ARG A 409 -16.07 -7.39 22.18
N PHE A 410 -16.52 -8.66 22.10
CA PHE A 410 -15.82 -9.78 22.73
C PHE A 410 -14.43 -10.00 22.13
N ILE A 411 -14.33 -9.96 20.80
CA ILE A 411 -13.03 -10.12 20.13
C ILE A 411 -12.05 -9.02 20.57
N LEU A 412 -12.53 -7.79 20.82
CA LEU A 412 -11.70 -6.74 21.42
C LEU A 412 -11.17 -7.14 22.81
N LEU A 413 -12.00 -7.72 23.67
CA LEU A 413 -11.55 -8.22 24.98
C LEU A 413 -10.52 -9.34 24.82
N HIS A 414 -10.73 -10.27 23.89
CA HIS A 414 -9.76 -11.33 23.57
C HIS A 414 -8.42 -10.75 23.09
N ASN A 415 -8.45 -9.71 22.26
CA ASN A 415 -7.25 -9.00 21.79
C ASN A 415 -6.49 -8.28 22.90
N ARG A 416 -7.15 -8.01 24.03
CA ARG A 416 -6.58 -7.47 25.27
C ARG A 416 -6.20 -8.56 26.29
N PHE A 417 -6.43 -9.83 25.95
CA PHE A 417 -6.31 -10.97 26.86
C PHE A 417 -7.16 -10.82 28.14
N GLU A 418 -8.31 -10.16 28.00
CA GLU A 418 -9.31 -9.98 29.06
C GLU A 418 -10.44 -11.00 28.83
N PHE A 419 -10.46 -12.07 29.61
CA PHE A 419 -11.46 -13.14 29.49
C PHE A 419 -12.37 -13.10 30.71
N ILE A 420 -13.67 -12.97 30.48
CA ILE A 420 -14.64 -12.65 31.54
C ILE A 420 -15.66 -13.78 31.65
N PRO A 421 -15.73 -14.51 32.78
CA PRO A 421 -16.70 -15.58 32.93
C PRO A 421 -18.14 -15.06 33.13
N ASP A 422 -18.28 -13.89 33.78
CA ASP A 422 -19.56 -13.28 34.09
C ASP A 422 -20.04 -12.34 32.97
N LEU A 423 -21.04 -12.80 32.21
CA LEU A 423 -21.64 -11.98 31.16
C LEU A 423 -22.42 -10.80 31.76
N SER A 424 -22.25 -9.61 31.16
CA SER A 424 -23.03 -8.43 31.54
C SER A 424 -24.54 -8.68 31.38
N GLY A 425 -25.35 -8.07 32.26
CA GLY A 425 -26.81 -8.25 32.23
C GLY A 425 -27.44 -7.89 30.88
N ARG A 426 -26.91 -6.85 30.21
CA ARG A 426 -27.36 -6.41 28.88
C ARG A 426 -27.11 -7.46 27.80
N LEU A 427 -25.93 -8.10 27.83
CA LEU A 427 -25.61 -9.17 26.91
C LEU A 427 -26.46 -10.43 27.16
N LYS A 428 -26.63 -10.83 28.43
CA LYS A 428 -27.52 -11.94 28.79
C LYS A 428 -28.93 -11.71 28.26
N HIS A 429 -29.44 -10.48 28.42
CA HIS A 429 -30.74 -10.10 27.88
C HIS A 429 -30.80 -10.20 26.35
N LEU A 430 -29.78 -9.71 25.64
CA LEU A 430 -29.71 -9.82 24.17
C LEU A 430 -29.67 -11.28 23.70
N ILE A 431 -28.87 -12.13 24.34
CA ILE A 431 -28.80 -13.57 24.03
C ILE A 431 -30.18 -14.21 24.20
N ASN A 432 -30.88 -13.94 25.31
CA ASN A 432 -32.22 -14.49 25.55
C ASN A 432 -33.23 -14.06 24.47
N ILE A 433 -33.12 -12.84 23.93
CA ILE A 433 -33.98 -12.39 22.82
C ILE A 433 -33.61 -13.14 21.53
N LEU A 434 -32.32 -13.20 21.20
CA LEU A 434 -31.82 -13.90 20.01
C LEU A 434 -32.17 -15.39 20.04
N GLU A 435 -32.15 -16.04 21.21
CA GLU A 435 -32.55 -17.44 21.41
C GLU A 435 -34.01 -17.66 21.01
N ARG A 436 -34.91 -16.81 21.51
CA ARG A 436 -36.34 -16.89 21.16
C ARG A 436 -36.59 -16.65 19.68
N VAL A 437 -35.83 -15.74 19.06
CA VAL A 437 -35.91 -15.51 17.61
C VAL A 437 -35.40 -16.74 16.85
N TYR A 438 -34.28 -17.32 17.26
CA TYR A 438 -33.74 -18.52 16.65
C TYR A 438 -34.71 -19.72 16.73
N GLU A 439 -35.35 -19.92 17.89
CA GLU A 439 -36.40 -20.94 18.06
C GLU A 439 -37.53 -20.76 17.04
N LYS A 440 -38.01 -19.52 16.86
CA LYS A 440 -39.05 -19.21 15.87
C LYS A 440 -38.58 -19.42 14.43
N HIS A 441 -37.34 -19.08 14.11
CA HIS A 441 -36.75 -19.41 12.80
C HIS A 441 -36.73 -20.92 12.55
N CYS A 442 -36.36 -21.71 13.56
CA CYS A 442 -36.35 -23.17 13.47
C CYS A 442 -37.76 -23.75 13.26
N GLU A 443 -38.77 -23.24 13.99
CA GLU A 443 -40.19 -23.63 13.81
C GLU A 443 -40.68 -23.36 12.38
N MET A 444 -40.16 -22.32 11.73
CA MET A 444 -40.48 -21.97 10.34
C MET A 444 -39.63 -22.72 9.30
N GLY A 445 -38.81 -23.68 9.72
CA GLY A 445 -37.98 -24.49 8.83
C GLY A 445 -36.63 -23.89 8.45
N SER A 446 -36.21 -22.78 9.07
CA SER A 446 -34.87 -22.21 8.91
C SER A 446 -33.95 -22.73 10.03
N PRO A 447 -33.04 -23.69 9.77
CA PRO A 447 -32.22 -24.31 10.83
C PRO A 447 -31.13 -23.38 11.38
N THR A 448 -30.91 -22.21 10.75
CA THR A 448 -29.79 -21.31 11.04
C THR A 448 -30.22 -19.93 11.49
N PHE A 449 -29.43 -19.35 12.39
CA PHE A 449 -29.44 -17.94 12.74
C PHE A 449 -28.00 -17.46 13.02
N PRO A 450 -27.25 -17.01 11.99
CA PRO A 450 -25.81 -16.77 12.09
C PRO A 450 -25.39 -15.78 13.18
N ALA A 451 -26.18 -14.74 13.42
CA ALA A 451 -25.90 -13.71 14.42
C ALA A 451 -25.70 -14.32 15.83
N ILE A 452 -26.60 -15.21 16.26
CA ILE A 452 -26.44 -15.88 17.57
C ILE A 452 -25.37 -16.96 17.52
N GLY A 453 -25.23 -17.68 16.40
CA GLY A 453 -24.21 -18.70 16.22
C GLY A 453 -22.79 -18.16 16.39
N ARG A 454 -22.50 -17.02 15.77
CA ARG A 454 -21.21 -16.31 15.90
C ARG A 454 -20.97 -15.83 17.34
N LEU A 455 -21.99 -15.24 17.97
CA LEU A 455 -21.91 -14.78 19.36
C LEU A 455 -21.61 -15.94 20.32
N TYR A 456 -22.29 -17.08 20.17
CA TYR A 456 -21.99 -18.30 20.92
C TYR A 456 -20.57 -18.80 20.64
N GLY A 457 -20.10 -18.75 19.40
CA GLY A 457 -18.72 -19.11 19.06
C GLY A 457 -17.69 -18.27 19.81
N SER A 458 -17.91 -16.96 19.90
CA SER A 458 -17.05 -16.06 20.68
C SER A 458 -17.13 -16.32 22.19
N LEU A 459 -18.32 -16.65 22.72
CA LEU A 459 -18.48 -17.05 24.12
C LEU A 459 -17.77 -18.36 24.44
N ALA A 460 -17.86 -19.36 23.54
CA ALA A 460 -17.14 -20.62 23.69
C ALA A 460 -15.63 -20.37 23.77
N GLN A 461 -15.10 -19.51 22.90
CA GLN A 461 -13.70 -19.09 22.94
C GLN A 461 -13.34 -18.39 24.26
N ASN A 462 -14.16 -17.42 24.71
CA ASN A 462 -13.95 -16.71 25.98
C ASN A 462 -13.83 -17.68 27.16
N TYR A 463 -14.80 -18.58 27.31
CA TYR A 463 -14.78 -19.58 28.39
C TYR A 463 -13.60 -20.54 28.26
N GLY A 464 -13.19 -20.89 27.03
CA GLY A 464 -12.00 -21.71 26.81
C GLY A 464 -10.74 -21.05 27.35
N PHE A 465 -10.61 -19.73 27.21
CA PHE A 465 -9.50 -18.97 27.77
C PHE A 465 -9.64 -18.64 29.27
N CYS A 466 -10.84 -18.73 29.85
CA CYS A 466 -11.01 -18.60 31.30
C CYS A 466 -10.40 -19.77 32.08
N GLY A 467 -10.21 -20.94 31.45
CA GLY A 467 -9.50 -22.08 32.02
C GLY A 467 -10.34 -23.36 32.13
N PRO A 468 -9.71 -24.48 32.56
CA PRO A 468 -10.32 -25.80 32.61
C PRO A 468 -11.61 -25.90 33.44
N GLU A 469 -11.76 -25.07 34.47
CA GLU A 469 -12.95 -25.01 35.33
C GLU A 469 -14.21 -24.52 34.58
N TYR A 470 -14.03 -23.86 33.44
CA TYR A 470 -15.11 -23.38 32.57
C TYR A 470 -15.38 -24.28 31.35
N LEU A 471 -14.73 -25.45 31.27
CA LEU A 471 -14.84 -26.36 30.12
C LEU A 471 -16.30 -26.70 29.75
N ASN A 472 -17.17 -26.90 30.75
CA ASN A 472 -18.59 -27.20 30.51
C ASN A 472 -19.30 -26.05 29.76
N PHE A 473 -18.96 -24.80 30.07
CA PHE A 473 -19.51 -23.64 29.36
C PHE A 473 -18.96 -23.56 27.93
N THR A 474 -17.67 -23.83 27.73
CA THR A 474 -17.09 -23.93 26.38
C THR A 474 -17.82 -24.97 25.53
N GLN A 475 -18.10 -26.14 26.09
CA GLN A 475 -18.84 -27.22 25.42
C GLN A 475 -20.27 -26.80 25.06
N ASP A 476 -21.03 -26.26 26.02
CA ASP A 476 -22.41 -25.81 25.80
C ASP A 476 -22.49 -24.76 24.70
N TYR A 477 -21.67 -23.70 24.80
CA TYR A 477 -21.66 -22.63 23.80
C TYR A 477 -21.12 -23.08 22.44
N ALA A 478 -20.14 -23.99 22.39
CA ALA A 478 -19.66 -24.55 21.12
C ALA A 478 -20.75 -25.38 20.43
N GLN A 479 -21.52 -26.16 21.18
CA GLN A 479 -22.65 -26.92 20.64
C GLN A 479 -23.75 -25.99 20.13
N LYS A 480 -24.13 -24.99 20.93
CA LYS A 480 -25.13 -23.98 20.53
C LYS A 480 -24.71 -23.22 19.27
N ALA A 481 -23.43 -22.84 19.17
CA ALA A 481 -22.88 -22.20 17.98
C ALA A 481 -23.04 -23.07 16.73
N ARG A 482 -22.59 -24.33 16.79
CA ARG A 482 -22.68 -25.27 15.67
C ARG A 482 -24.13 -25.51 15.24
N LYS A 483 -25.03 -25.70 16.21
CA LYS A 483 -26.47 -25.86 15.95
C LYS A 483 -27.06 -24.62 15.25
N ALA A 484 -26.81 -23.43 15.79
CA ALA A 484 -27.32 -22.17 15.23
C ALA A 484 -26.71 -21.82 13.87
N LEU A 485 -25.55 -22.39 13.53
CA LEU A 485 -24.94 -22.25 12.21
C LEU A 485 -25.38 -23.36 11.24
N GLY A 486 -26.18 -24.34 11.69
CA GLY A 486 -26.77 -25.36 10.83
C GLY A 486 -25.80 -26.47 10.49
N GLU A 487 -24.96 -26.88 11.43
CA GLU A 487 -24.01 -28.00 11.27
C GLU A 487 -24.62 -29.18 10.49
N HIS A 488 -23.94 -29.62 9.44
CA HIS A 488 -24.34 -30.67 8.49
C HIS A 488 -25.59 -30.39 7.64
N THR A 489 -26.23 -29.23 7.77
CA THR A 489 -27.45 -28.86 7.04
C THR A 489 -27.29 -27.66 6.10
N VAL A 490 -26.40 -26.71 6.41
CA VAL A 490 -26.24 -25.45 5.62
C VAL A 490 -24.77 -25.19 5.22
N PRO A 491 -24.26 -25.83 4.16
CA PRO A 491 -22.83 -25.81 3.78
C PRO A 491 -22.19 -24.42 3.68
N GLU A 492 -22.98 -23.38 3.42
CA GLU A 492 -22.55 -21.98 3.35
C GLU A 492 -21.87 -21.50 4.65
N TYR A 493 -22.28 -22.03 5.81
CA TYR A 493 -21.71 -21.68 7.13
C TYR A 493 -20.68 -22.68 7.64
N LYS A 494 -20.21 -23.60 6.78
CA LYS A 494 -19.29 -24.68 7.17
C LYS A 494 -18.05 -24.19 7.89
N ASN A 495 -17.37 -23.19 7.33
CA ASN A 495 -16.17 -22.63 7.94
C ASN A 495 -16.44 -22.02 9.33
N GLU A 496 -17.65 -21.49 9.55
CA GLU A 496 -18.02 -20.88 10.82
C GLU A 496 -18.34 -21.94 11.88
N TRP A 497 -19.07 -23.01 11.54
CA TRP A 497 -19.37 -24.06 12.52
C TRP A 497 -18.20 -25.00 12.80
N LEU A 498 -17.20 -25.08 11.92
CA LEU A 498 -15.97 -25.82 12.19
C LEU A 498 -15.13 -25.13 13.28
N ARG A 499 -15.19 -23.79 13.35
CA ARG A 499 -14.37 -22.98 14.27
C ARG A 499 -14.58 -23.33 15.77
N PRO A 500 -15.79 -23.60 16.27
CA PRO A 500 -15.99 -24.16 17.62
C PRO A 500 -15.17 -25.42 17.94
N PHE A 501 -14.93 -26.33 16.99
CA PHE A 501 -14.09 -27.52 17.23
C PHE A 501 -12.62 -27.16 17.48
N ASN A 502 -12.11 -26.10 16.85
CA ASN A 502 -10.78 -25.59 17.14
C ASN A 502 -10.69 -25.09 18.60
N TYR A 503 -11.69 -24.34 19.06
CA TYR A 503 -11.75 -23.85 20.45
C TYR A 503 -11.85 -24.98 21.46
N LEU A 504 -12.71 -25.97 21.18
CA LEU A 504 -12.84 -27.16 22.01
C LEU A 504 -11.53 -27.94 22.09
N THR A 505 -10.78 -28.05 20.99
CA THR A 505 -9.48 -28.73 21.00
C THR A 505 -8.52 -28.05 21.98
N TYR A 506 -8.37 -26.72 21.92
CA TYR A 506 -7.55 -25.98 22.90
C TYR A 506 -8.05 -26.20 24.34
N ALA A 507 -9.35 -26.03 24.59
CA ALA A 507 -9.91 -26.17 25.93
C ALA A 507 -9.72 -27.58 26.51
N TYR A 508 -9.85 -28.63 25.69
CA TYR A 508 -9.58 -30.00 26.11
C TYR A 508 -8.11 -30.25 26.38
N LEU A 509 -7.19 -29.68 25.58
CA LEU A 509 -5.76 -29.77 25.84
C LEU A 509 -5.39 -29.11 27.18
N ASP A 510 -5.89 -27.89 27.42
CA ASP A 510 -5.64 -27.15 28.66
C ASP A 510 -6.25 -27.88 29.88
N ALA A 511 -7.34 -28.65 29.70
CA ALA A 511 -7.94 -29.50 30.73
C ALA A 511 -7.32 -30.91 30.85
N GLY A 512 -6.28 -31.25 30.07
CA GLY A 512 -5.64 -32.57 30.07
C GLY A 512 -6.52 -33.72 29.55
N ARG A 513 -7.52 -33.43 28.72
CA ARG A 513 -8.46 -34.42 28.13
C ARG A 513 -8.02 -34.78 26.71
N PHE A 514 -6.87 -35.45 26.57
CA PHE A 514 -6.21 -35.66 25.28
C PHE A 514 -7.02 -36.46 24.25
N ASP A 515 -7.73 -37.52 24.66
CA ASP A 515 -8.55 -38.30 23.73
C ASP A 515 -9.73 -37.48 23.18
N THR A 516 -10.36 -36.67 24.02
CA THR A 516 -11.44 -35.77 23.60
C THR A 516 -10.90 -34.63 22.73
N ALA A 517 -9.71 -34.10 23.05
CA ALA A 517 -9.03 -33.13 22.21
C ALA A 517 -8.76 -33.70 20.81
N LYS A 518 -8.29 -34.95 20.72
CA LYS A 518 -8.03 -35.64 19.45
C LYS A 518 -9.31 -35.77 18.61
N ASN A 519 -10.42 -36.17 19.22
CA ASN A 519 -11.71 -36.26 18.51
C ASN A 519 -12.16 -34.88 18.00
N SER A 520 -12.03 -33.84 18.82
CA SER A 520 -12.36 -32.47 18.41
C SER A 520 -11.46 -31.94 17.30
N LEU A 521 -10.15 -32.25 17.36
CA LEU A 521 -9.20 -31.92 16.31
C LEU A 521 -9.59 -32.55 14.98
N PHE A 522 -9.93 -33.84 14.98
CA PHE A 522 -10.31 -34.55 13.77
C PHE A 522 -11.64 -34.09 13.18
N ASN A 523 -12.60 -33.69 14.02
CA ASN A 523 -13.81 -33.02 13.55
C ASN A 523 -13.49 -31.66 12.91
N TYR A 524 -12.55 -30.88 13.46
CA TYR A 524 -12.13 -29.61 12.89
C TYR A 524 -11.39 -29.77 11.54
N LEU A 525 -10.55 -30.80 11.44
CA LEU A 525 -9.80 -31.12 10.23
C LEU A 525 -10.63 -31.86 9.17
N GLU A 526 -11.82 -32.34 9.55
CA GLU A 526 -12.67 -33.21 8.72
C GLU A 526 -11.94 -34.46 8.21
N THR A 527 -11.07 -35.01 9.07
CA THR A 527 -10.33 -36.25 8.82
C THR A 527 -10.44 -37.14 10.04
N PRO A 528 -10.70 -38.45 9.90
CA PRO A 528 -10.86 -39.34 11.06
C PRO A 528 -9.53 -39.78 11.68
N THR A 529 -8.42 -39.70 10.94
CA THR A 529 -7.11 -40.22 11.39
C THR A 529 -5.95 -39.37 10.89
N PHE A 530 -4.79 -39.51 11.54
CA PHE A 530 -3.53 -38.93 11.06
C PHE A 530 -3.13 -39.48 9.69
N THR A 531 -3.40 -40.76 9.41
CA THR A 531 -3.08 -41.37 8.11
C THR A 531 -3.76 -40.64 6.96
N GLU A 532 -5.01 -40.23 7.15
CA GLU A 532 -5.81 -39.49 6.18
C GLU A 532 -5.49 -37.98 6.17
N LEU A 533 -4.87 -37.46 7.23
CA LEU A 533 -4.42 -36.07 7.29
C LEU A 533 -3.24 -35.78 6.35
N TRP A 534 -2.32 -36.74 6.19
CA TRP A 534 -1.05 -36.48 5.47
C TRP A 534 -1.22 -36.07 4.00
N PRO A 535 -2.11 -36.69 3.21
CA PRO A 535 -2.33 -36.27 1.82
C PRO A 535 -2.86 -34.84 1.68
N ILE A 536 -3.67 -34.37 2.63
CA ILE A 536 -4.30 -33.04 2.58
C ILE A 536 -3.52 -31.97 3.35
N LEU A 537 -2.44 -32.35 4.04
CA LEU A 537 -1.63 -31.45 4.86
C LEU A 537 -1.21 -30.15 4.12
N PRO A 538 -0.79 -30.18 2.84
CA PRO A 538 -0.41 -28.96 2.11
C PRO A 538 -1.59 -28.00 1.85
N GLU A 539 -2.82 -28.49 1.89
CA GLU A 539 -4.04 -27.72 1.60
C GLU A 539 -4.64 -27.09 2.86
N LEU A 540 -4.13 -27.45 4.04
CA LEU A 540 -4.64 -26.95 5.31
C LEU A 540 -4.37 -25.45 5.47
N SER A 541 -5.31 -24.79 6.14
CA SER A 541 -5.14 -23.40 6.56
C SER A 541 -4.06 -23.27 7.65
N SER A 542 -3.53 -22.06 7.80
CA SER A 542 -2.58 -21.73 8.86
C SER A 542 -3.12 -21.99 10.28
N TRP A 543 -4.44 -21.84 10.47
CA TRP A 543 -5.11 -22.17 11.74
C TRP A 543 -5.15 -23.67 12.04
N GLN A 544 -5.41 -24.49 11.02
CA GLN A 544 -5.37 -25.96 11.13
C GLN A 544 -3.95 -26.44 11.45
N HIS A 545 -2.93 -25.88 10.79
CA HIS A 545 -1.53 -26.15 11.15
C HIS A 545 -1.20 -25.78 12.59
N ALA A 546 -1.62 -24.60 13.06
CA ALA A 546 -1.34 -24.13 14.40
C ALA A 546 -1.92 -25.05 15.48
N ILE A 547 -3.17 -25.51 15.32
CA ILE A 547 -3.78 -26.43 16.29
C ILE A 547 -3.19 -27.85 16.22
N ILE A 548 -2.83 -28.36 15.03
CA ILE A 548 -2.12 -29.65 14.90
C ILE A 548 -0.79 -29.59 15.65
N ALA A 549 -0.02 -28.52 15.45
CA ALA A 549 1.25 -28.32 16.13
C ALA A 549 1.05 -28.25 17.65
N ARG A 550 0.02 -27.52 18.13
CA ARG A 550 -0.30 -27.48 19.56
C ARG A 550 -0.65 -28.85 20.12
N PHE A 551 -1.52 -29.60 19.44
CA PHE A 551 -1.93 -30.94 19.88
C PHE A 551 -0.73 -31.88 20.01
N LEU A 552 0.15 -31.92 19.01
CA LEU A 552 1.34 -32.78 19.02
C LEU A 552 2.38 -32.33 20.06
N ALA A 553 2.49 -31.03 20.33
CA ALA A 553 3.37 -30.51 21.36
C ALA A 553 2.90 -30.88 22.79
N ASP A 554 1.59 -30.98 23.02
CA ASP A 554 1.01 -31.30 24.34
C ASP A 554 0.86 -32.81 24.59
N THR A 555 0.59 -33.60 23.54
CA THR A 555 0.36 -35.06 23.65
C THR A 555 1.62 -35.90 23.46
N GLY A 556 2.74 -35.27 23.10
CA GLY A 556 3.99 -35.92 22.75
C GLY A 556 4.04 -36.30 21.26
N PRO A 557 5.19 -36.14 20.58
CA PRO A 557 5.25 -36.28 19.14
C PRO A 557 5.01 -37.74 18.68
N GLY A 558 5.70 -38.72 19.27
CA GLY A 558 5.68 -40.10 18.76
C GLY A 558 5.95 -40.17 17.25
N ALA A 559 5.46 -41.22 16.58
CA ALA A 559 5.63 -41.37 15.13
C ALA A 559 4.91 -40.27 14.31
N ASN A 560 3.72 -39.84 14.74
CA ASN A 560 2.93 -38.85 14.01
C ASN A 560 3.55 -37.44 14.09
N GLY A 561 4.07 -37.07 15.25
CA GLY A 561 4.75 -35.80 15.46
C GLY A 561 6.10 -35.73 14.75
N GLN A 562 6.87 -36.82 14.71
CA GLN A 562 8.07 -36.90 13.87
C GLN A 562 7.74 -36.67 12.38
N LYS A 563 6.69 -37.36 11.89
CA LYS A 563 6.25 -37.19 10.51
C LYS A 563 5.75 -35.77 10.21
N TYR A 564 4.92 -35.21 11.09
CA TYR A 564 4.46 -33.83 10.95
C TYR A 564 5.61 -32.82 11.02
N PHE A 565 6.61 -33.06 11.86
CA PHE A 565 7.79 -32.21 11.98
C PHE A 565 8.60 -32.17 10.67
N GLN A 566 8.87 -33.33 10.08
CA GLN A 566 9.56 -33.46 8.80
C GLN A 566 8.80 -32.74 7.67
N LEU A 567 7.51 -33.06 7.51
CA LEU A 567 6.67 -32.45 6.48
C LEU A 567 6.48 -30.93 6.70
N GLY A 568 6.35 -30.51 7.97
CA GLY A 568 6.18 -29.12 8.35
C GLY A 568 7.38 -28.25 7.99
N ILE A 569 8.60 -28.77 8.16
CA ILE A 569 9.84 -28.08 7.76
C ILE A 569 9.84 -27.86 6.23
N GLU A 570 9.49 -28.88 5.46
CA GLU A 570 9.41 -28.79 3.99
C GLU A 570 8.37 -27.76 3.51
N HIS A 571 7.31 -27.52 4.30
CA HIS A 571 6.23 -26.59 3.99
C HIS A 571 6.46 -25.15 4.49
N THR A 572 7.55 -24.87 5.20
CA THR A 572 7.87 -23.51 5.69
C THR A 572 8.02 -22.46 4.59
N THR A 573 8.30 -22.88 3.35
CA THR A 573 8.42 -22.00 2.17
C THR A 573 7.13 -21.24 1.85
N HIS A 574 5.96 -21.75 2.25
CA HIS A 574 4.65 -21.14 2.01
C HIS A 574 4.21 -20.18 3.11
N MET A 575 4.98 -20.06 4.20
CA MET A 575 4.67 -19.15 5.30
C MET A 575 4.81 -17.69 4.84
N LYS A 576 3.68 -16.98 4.75
CA LYS A 576 3.69 -15.53 4.62
C LYS A 576 4.20 -14.91 5.91
N LYS A 577 5.40 -14.33 5.86
CA LYS A 577 6.02 -13.65 7.01
C LYS A 577 5.08 -12.54 7.52
N GLY A 578 4.74 -12.59 8.81
CA GLY A 578 3.93 -11.57 9.49
C GLY A 578 2.45 -11.91 9.67
N ASP A 579 1.96 -13.04 9.13
CA ASP A 579 0.55 -13.42 9.26
C ASP A 579 0.30 -14.27 10.53
N HIS A 580 -0.69 -13.88 11.32
CA HIS A 580 -1.28 -14.71 12.37
C HIS A 580 -2.04 -15.90 11.73
N PRO A 581 -1.94 -17.15 12.24
CA PRO A 581 -1.34 -17.61 13.49
C PRO A 581 0.02 -18.30 13.38
N TRP A 582 0.86 -17.94 12.40
CA TRP A 582 2.15 -18.61 12.21
C TRP A 582 3.10 -18.51 13.40
N GLN A 583 2.99 -17.46 14.23
CA GLN A 583 3.77 -17.38 15.47
C GLN A 583 3.42 -18.50 16.47
N LEU A 584 2.14 -18.92 16.52
CA LEU A 584 1.69 -20.01 17.39
C LEU A 584 2.14 -21.36 16.84
N TRP A 585 2.09 -21.53 15.52
CA TRP A 585 2.64 -22.72 14.87
C TRP A 585 4.15 -22.84 15.14
N CYS A 586 4.94 -21.80 14.87
CA CYS A 586 6.38 -21.78 15.15
C CYS A 586 6.68 -22.10 16.61
N PHE A 587 5.95 -21.48 17.56
CA PHE A 587 6.16 -21.76 18.97
C PHE A 587 5.95 -23.25 19.30
N ASN A 588 4.87 -23.86 18.81
CA ASN A 588 4.61 -25.27 19.06
C ASN A 588 5.55 -26.21 18.29
N MET A 589 6.01 -25.84 17.10
CA MET A 589 7.06 -26.57 16.38
C MET A 589 8.38 -26.57 17.15
N GLY A 590 8.73 -25.47 17.81
CA GLY A 590 9.88 -25.42 18.72
C GLY A 590 9.73 -26.37 19.92
N ARG A 591 8.51 -26.48 20.47
CA ARG A 591 8.21 -27.46 21.54
C ARG A 591 8.32 -28.90 21.05
N ILE A 592 7.84 -29.20 19.83
CA ILE A 592 7.98 -30.52 19.21
C ILE A 592 9.47 -30.84 19.01
N ALA A 593 10.27 -29.90 18.50
CA ALA A 593 11.71 -30.08 18.31
C ALA A 593 12.44 -30.42 19.61
N ILE A 594 12.11 -29.74 20.73
CA ILE A 594 12.64 -30.10 22.05
C ILE A 594 12.32 -31.54 22.40
N SER A 595 11.08 -31.97 22.22
CA SER A 595 10.64 -33.35 22.50
C SER A 595 11.28 -34.40 21.58
N LEU A 596 11.91 -33.96 20.48
CA LEU A 596 12.67 -34.78 19.54
C LEU A 596 14.19 -34.67 19.74
N ASP A 597 14.65 -34.02 20.81
CA ASP A 597 16.06 -33.78 21.12
C ASP A 597 16.80 -32.98 20.04
N ASP A 598 16.11 -32.03 19.40
CA ASP A 598 16.66 -31.10 18.40
C ASP A 598 16.59 -29.64 18.90
N PRO A 599 17.51 -29.24 19.81
CA PRO A 599 17.51 -27.90 20.39
C PRO A 599 17.88 -26.80 19.40
N GLU A 600 18.62 -27.11 18.33
CA GLU A 600 19.00 -26.13 17.31
C GLU A 600 17.78 -25.71 16.49
N THR A 601 17.01 -26.68 15.98
CA THR A 601 15.78 -26.38 15.26
C THR A 601 14.73 -25.74 16.19
N ALA A 602 14.68 -26.14 17.45
CA ALA A 602 13.83 -25.49 18.45
C ALA A 602 14.16 -23.99 18.59
N PHE A 603 15.45 -23.65 18.69
CA PHE A 603 15.91 -22.26 18.74
C PHE A 603 15.48 -21.46 17.51
N GLN A 604 15.59 -22.05 16.31
CA GLN A 604 15.17 -21.40 15.06
C GLN A 604 13.67 -21.09 15.06
N PHE A 605 12.84 -22.05 15.45
CA PHE A 605 11.39 -21.87 15.50
C PHE A 605 10.95 -20.85 16.56
N PHE A 606 11.52 -20.88 17.77
CA PHE A 606 11.22 -19.84 18.77
C PHE A 606 11.67 -18.45 18.30
N SER A 607 12.84 -18.35 17.68
CA SER A 607 13.33 -17.08 17.11
C SER A 607 12.41 -16.57 16.01
N GLN A 608 11.94 -17.44 15.12
CA GLN A 608 10.99 -17.09 14.07
C GLN A 608 9.63 -16.66 14.64
N SER A 609 9.13 -17.36 15.66
CA SER A 609 7.90 -16.97 16.38
C SER A 609 8.05 -15.57 16.99
N LEU A 610 9.19 -15.29 17.62
CA LEU A 610 9.49 -13.98 18.20
C LEU A 610 9.59 -12.88 17.15
N ASP A 611 10.23 -13.16 16.02
CA ASP A 611 10.36 -12.20 14.91
C ASP A 611 9.00 -11.85 14.30
N ILE A 612 8.09 -12.83 14.20
CA ILE A 612 6.70 -12.57 13.79
C ILE A 612 6.01 -11.68 14.83
N CYS A 613 6.11 -11.97 16.13
CA CYS A 613 5.49 -11.14 17.18
C CYS A 613 6.03 -9.70 17.21
N LEU A 614 7.33 -9.51 16.92
CA LEU A 614 8.02 -8.21 16.97
C LEU A 614 8.25 -7.55 15.60
N SER A 615 7.55 -8.03 14.56
CA SER A 615 7.64 -7.47 13.23
C SER A 615 7.10 -6.03 13.21
N LYS A 616 7.55 -5.20 12.27
CA LYS A 616 7.07 -3.81 12.14
C LYS A 616 5.58 -3.73 11.79
N THR A 617 5.01 -4.81 11.26
CA THR A 617 3.60 -4.91 10.85
C THR A 617 2.72 -5.54 11.93
N SER A 618 3.32 -6.00 13.04
CA SER A 618 2.58 -6.64 14.14
C SER A 618 1.98 -5.60 15.07
N GLU A 619 0.66 -5.67 15.24
CA GLU A 619 -0.08 -4.80 16.17
C GLU A 619 -0.04 -5.35 17.61
N SER A 620 -0.63 -4.61 18.56
CA SER A 620 -0.54 -4.83 20.01
C SER A 620 -0.78 -6.27 20.44
N THR A 621 -1.81 -6.94 19.93
CA THR A 621 -2.15 -8.32 20.34
C THR A 621 -1.02 -9.31 20.04
N LEU A 622 -0.38 -9.20 18.87
CA LEU A 622 0.74 -10.07 18.49
C LEU A 622 2.01 -9.75 19.29
N GLN A 623 2.23 -8.48 19.62
CA GLN A 623 3.40 -8.07 20.40
C GLN A 623 3.37 -8.68 21.80
N VAL A 624 2.21 -8.77 22.45
CA VAL A 624 2.06 -9.42 23.76
C VAL A 624 2.37 -10.93 23.68
N MET A 625 2.00 -11.58 22.57
CA MET A 625 2.32 -13.00 22.36
C MET A 625 3.82 -13.31 22.27
N ALA A 626 4.70 -12.29 22.16
CA ALA A 626 6.14 -12.48 22.26
C ALA A 626 6.59 -13.14 23.58
N LEU A 627 5.78 -13.09 24.64
CA LEU A 627 6.05 -13.80 25.89
C LEU A 627 6.21 -15.32 25.70
N LEU A 628 5.50 -15.91 24.74
CA LEU A 628 5.58 -17.35 24.45
C LEU A 628 6.96 -17.75 23.91
N PRO A 629 7.44 -17.24 22.76
CA PRO A 629 8.77 -17.62 22.29
C PRO A 629 9.90 -17.16 23.21
N LEU A 630 9.72 -16.09 24.00
CA LEU A 630 10.71 -15.72 25.02
C LEU A 630 10.85 -16.81 26.11
N SER A 631 9.75 -17.47 26.51
CA SER A 631 9.82 -18.58 27.48
C SER A 631 10.49 -19.80 26.88
N GLY A 632 10.24 -20.11 25.59
CA GLY A 632 10.95 -21.17 24.88
C GLY A 632 12.45 -20.90 24.71
N LEU A 633 12.84 -19.66 24.39
CA LEU A 633 14.25 -19.27 24.33
C LEU A 633 14.92 -19.30 25.71
N LEU A 634 14.17 -18.99 26.78
CA LEU A 634 14.66 -19.10 28.15
C LEU A 634 14.91 -20.56 28.53
N SER A 635 14.02 -21.49 28.19
CA SER A 635 14.23 -22.93 28.49
C SER A 635 15.44 -23.53 27.77
N LEU A 636 15.83 -22.96 26.63
CA LEU A 636 17.06 -23.32 25.90
C LEU A 636 18.31 -22.57 26.41
N HIS A 637 18.21 -21.72 27.43
CA HIS A 637 19.29 -20.82 27.87
C HIS A 637 19.84 -19.92 26.75
N ALA A 638 19.03 -19.63 25.73
CA ALA A 638 19.42 -18.89 24.52
C ALA A 638 18.97 -17.42 24.52
N LEU A 639 18.43 -16.93 25.64
CA LEU A 639 17.83 -15.61 25.76
C LEU A 639 18.90 -14.51 25.87
N LYS A 640 18.98 -13.63 24.87
CA LYS A 640 19.93 -12.50 24.84
C LYS A 640 19.31 -11.23 25.45
N TYR A 641 20.09 -10.47 26.22
CA TYR A 641 19.64 -9.22 26.86
C TYR A 641 19.01 -8.21 25.88
N GLY A 642 19.62 -8.00 24.72
CA GLY A 642 19.11 -7.09 23.69
C GLY A 642 17.72 -7.49 23.17
N THR A 643 17.48 -8.79 23.00
CA THR A 643 16.19 -9.36 22.59
C THR A 643 15.12 -9.09 23.64
N VAL A 644 15.42 -9.33 24.91
CA VAL A 644 14.51 -9.06 26.04
C VAL A 644 14.14 -7.58 26.10
N LYS A 645 15.13 -6.68 25.96
CA LYS A 645 14.89 -5.24 25.99
C LYS A 645 13.93 -4.79 24.89
N LYS A 646 14.13 -5.28 23.66
CA LYS A 646 13.25 -4.98 22.51
C LYS A 646 11.84 -5.49 22.75
N ALA A 647 11.70 -6.75 23.16
CA ALA A 647 10.40 -7.36 23.41
C ALA A 647 9.66 -6.68 24.56
N LYS A 648 10.34 -6.39 25.67
CA LYS A 648 9.79 -5.66 26.83
C LYS A 648 9.20 -4.32 26.39
N HIS A 649 9.93 -3.55 25.58
CA HIS A 649 9.45 -2.26 25.10
C HIS A 649 8.18 -2.40 24.24
N ALA A 650 8.15 -3.36 23.31
CA ALA A 650 6.98 -3.63 22.48
C ALA A 650 5.77 -4.05 23.34
N ILE A 651 5.94 -5.04 24.22
CA ILE A 651 4.87 -5.55 25.10
C ILE A 651 4.32 -4.45 26.01
N GLN A 652 5.19 -3.65 26.64
CA GLN A 652 4.76 -2.55 27.51
C GLN A 652 4.04 -1.43 26.74
N THR A 653 4.38 -1.24 25.47
CA THR A 653 3.69 -0.29 24.60
C THR A 653 2.33 -0.83 24.18
N ALA A 654 2.25 -2.13 23.85
CA ALA A 654 1.01 -2.82 23.48
C ALA A 654 0.00 -2.93 24.64
N ALA A 655 0.48 -3.00 25.89
CA ALA A 655 -0.34 -3.12 27.09
C ALA A 655 -0.89 -1.77 27.61
N ARG A 656 -0.42 -0.64 27.08
CA ARG A 656 -0.95 0.70 27.37
C ARG A 656 -2.04 1.04 26.37
#